data_AF-A0A1V9X0Q2-F1
#
_entry.id   AF-A0A1V9X0Q2-F1
#
_cell.length_a   1.000
_cell.length_b   1.000
_cell.length_c   1.000
_cell.angle_alpha   90.00
_cell.angle_beta   90.00
_cell.angle_gamma   90.00
#
_symmetry.space_group_name_H-M   'P 1'
#
loop_
_entity.id
_entity.type
_entity.pdbx_description
1 polymer ?
#
loop_
_entity_poly.entity_id
_entity_poly.type
_entity_poly.pdbx_seq_one_letter_code
_entity_poly.pdbx_strand_id
1 'polypeptide(L)'
;MDETNSRRAPNSRSTVVGQLPECEAATRLAHKAMTATNSRTVRPLHWLVLIAVCALLPLIVYAALSVLRNNDIVMTVAITRKSIADRSDYMGLHLRNGMKVLLVSKPDTPTAVTMVCVMVGSMSDPEEIQGLAHFTEHMLFMGSKKYPMEGALKTFVYAHGGSYNGFTKDDTTCYYFSIEAEHLEGAVDILSDMFRSPLIQESSSKREVHAVDTEYRRALKSDHWRNLQLDKITSDQSHDYHKFSVGNQKTLDEGATRMNSTLAWEARKFFDRYYSAGIMHVGIQGKESLTDLKKMAVSKFIDIPDKGIPPAIWHRHPFEQSNRIVIKRVSDTPEGHSLSLSFALHDVSKQLYPLKTLLEHKDKGGLHRLLISKGWMRSSGSWTKCIRGFCVFYTWFDLTDKGFDHWQDVVSHFFSYIDYIRSTPLPDYYLEELKAILNIDYRFTSSFSLTTQVELIEKYNLSEIASAPYLLIDYEPEWMGIILDKLTPDNLRVLLTSSRFNGSTDRLEPLYNTAFSMAAIPAENITYWKQARDGRVDFHYPEQNRWIPLNFSIHNADADWHPTPTLLVDEDRFRLWYYQDTTFNSPRSKAEVYLRTNAIREDRIRTGVALIEDCFKRSIEEDAYGPAVVGLYAYFQSDIGGFRVTVQGYNERLPELAHLVLSTFMSFELSDECFAQSKKAWLKNLKVSERTSSSVHTFIRGRLIYEGLSRRWRERESAMVRCTLKDARDLLKNIRHNLAAEVYVYGNILHGDAYRVLNSTKELVTESQTRLDDIKTLGEHSLERGIVYRFREHFEEQTLNSVYVYYEIGRRERTRDLVLTDLFVHAIAAETSNVLRDAQQLGYSVGVQHERRSKTHGKRASATASKKNSRSHLLPVVERDCHSIPLGDEIFRSALS
;
A
#
# COMPACT_ATOMS: atom_id res chain seq x y z
N MET A 1 -51.27 -49.98 25.77
CA MET A 1 -51.44 -50.85 26.94
C MET A 1 -51.37 -49.96 28.16
N ASP A 2 -52.57 -49.74 28.71
CA ASP A 2 -53.00 -49.32 30.05
C ASP A 2 -52.38 -48.06 30.67
N GLU A 3 -53.09 -46.92 30.63
CA GLU A 3 -54.19 -46.51 31.54
C GLU A 3 -53.70 -46.14 32.95
N THR A 4 -53.72 -44.85 33.30
CA THR A 4 -54.80 -44.26 34.13
C THR A 4 -54.60 -42.76 34.39
N ASN A 5 -55.72 -42.06 34.33
CA ASN A 5 -55.99 -40.65 34.58
C ASN A 5 -55.74 -40.24 36.06
N SER A 6 -55.36 -38.98 36.32
CA SER A 6 -56.36 -37.95 36.69
C SER A 6 -55.75 -36.58 37.03
N ARG A 7 -56.56 -35.56 36.72
CA ARG A 7 -56.33 -34.11 36.77
C ARG A 7 -56.35 -33.55 38.20
N ARG A 8 -55.56 -32.50 38.47
CA ARG A 8 -56.01 -31.18 39.00
C ARG A 8 -54.83 -30.22 39.22
N ALA A 9 -54.90 -29.06 38.56
CA ALA A 9 -54.37 -27.77 39.01
C ALA A 9 -55.58 -26.80 39.05
N PRO A 10 -55.52 -25.55 39.56
CA PRO A 10 -54.37 -24.77 40.04
C PRO A 10 -54.62 -24.01 41.36
N ASN A 11 -53.59 -23.38 41.95
CA ASN A 11 -53.67 -21.99 42.44
C ASN A 11 -52.35 -21.46 43.04
N SER A 12 -51.97 -20.27 42.55
CA SER A 12 -51.30 -19.15 43.21
C SER A 12 -50.16 -19.41 44.22
N ARG A 13 -48.92 -19.10 43.81
CA ARG A 13 -47.83 -18.72 44.72
C ARG A 13 -47.54 -17.23 44.56
N SER A 14 -47.66 -16.47 45.65
CA SER A 14 -47.06 -15.16 45.83
C SER A 14 -46.06 -15.19 47.00
N THR A 15 -44.81 -14.84 46.67
CA THR A 15 -43.80 -14.09 47.46
C THR A 15 -43.66 -14.34 48.96
N VAL A 16 -42.50 -14.90 49.38
CA VAL A 16 -41.67 -14.35 50.48
C VAL A 16 -40.18 -14.64 50.20
N VAL A 17 -39.38 -13.60 50.43
CA VAL A 17 -37.93 -13.43 50.28
C VAL A 17 -37.12 -14.42 51.13
N GLY A 18 -36.15 -15.11 50.53
CA GLY A 18 -35.14 -15.93 51.22
C GLY A 18 -33.81 -15.19 51.34
N GLN A 19 -33.33 -15.02 52.57
CA GLN A 19 -32.07 -14.39 52.96
C GLN A 19 -30.83 -15.23 52.58
N LEU A 20 -29.73 -14.53 52.27
CA LEU A 20 -28.41 -15.07 51.90
C LEU A 20 -27.68 -15.76 53.08
N PRO A 21 -26.92 -16.86 52.84
CA PRO A 21 -26.29 -17.70 53.87
C PRO A 21 -24.92 -17.21 54.40
N GLU A 22 -24.67 -15.90 54.47
CA GLU A 22 -23.34 -15.37 54.86
C GLU A 22 -23.24 -14.90 56.33
N CYS A 23 -24.37 -14.72 57.04
CA CYS A 23 -24.35 -14.32 58.46
C CYS A 23 -24.02 -15.47 59.44
N GLU A 24 -24.30 -16.74 59.09
CA GLU A 24 -24.02 -17.87 59.99
C GLU A 24 -22.52 -18.18 60.12
N ALA A 25 -21.73 -17.96 59.07
CA ALA A 25 -20.29 -18.25 59.08
C ALA A 25 -19.52 -17.28 59.98
N ALA A 26 -19.86 -15.99 59.95
CA ALA A 26 -19.26 -14.96 60.81
C ALA A 26 -19.58 -15.22 62.30
N THR A 27 -20.80 -15.66 62.59
CA THR A 27 -21.25 -15.95 63.96
C THR A 27 -20.54 -17.18 64.54
N ARG A 28 -20.28 -18.22 63.72
CA ARG A 28 -19.50 -19.41 64.13
C ARG A 28 -18.02 -19.12 64.36
N LEU A 29 -17.43 -18.21 63.58
CA LEU A 29 -16.04 -17.75 63.75
C LEU A 29 -15.85 -16.91 65.02
N ALA A 30 -16.79 -16.01 65.32
CA ALA A 30 -16.79 -15.24 66.56
C ALA A 30 -16.93 -16.15 67.80
N HIS A 31 -17.77 -17.18 67.71
CA HIS A 31 -17.99 -18.12 68.82
C HIS A 31 -16.78 -19.04 69.08
N LYS A 32 -15.98 -19.37 68.04
CA LYS A 32 -14.70 -20.09 68.15
C LYS A 32 -13.56 -19.22 68.70
N ALA A 33 -13.56 -17.92 68.40
CA ALA A 33 -12.56 -16.98 68.92
C ALA A 33 -12.77 -16.71 70.43
N MET A 34 -14.03 -16.70 70.90
CA MET A 34 -14.36 -16.49 72.31
C MET A 34 -14.08 -17.70 73.21
N THR A 35 -14.06 -18.93 72.67
CA THR A 35 -13.74 -20.14 73.46
C THR A 35 -12.25 -20.44 73.56
N ALA A 36 -11.41 -19.83 72.70
CA ALA A 36 -9.96 -20.05 72.69
C ALA A 36 -9.17 -19.19 73.70
N THR A 37 -9.77 -18.16 74.29
CA THR A 37 -9.11 -17.22 75.20
C THR A 37 -9.79 -17.27 76.57
N ASN A 38 -9.32 -18.16 77.44
CA ASN A 38 -9.87 -18.38 78.78
C ASN A 38 -9.53 -17.22 79.76
N SER A 39 -9.70 -15.96 79.34
CA SER A 39 -9.46 -14.76 80.14
C SER A 39 -10.70 -13.88 80.20
N ARG A 40 -11.39 -13.90 81.34
CA ARG A 40 -12.34 -12.85 81.72
C ARG A 40 -11.55 -11.56 81.96
N THR A 41 -11.44 -10.73 80.92
CA THR A 41 -11.45 -9.25 80.91
C THR A 41 -10.74 -8.77 79.64
N VAL A 42 -11.48 -8.60 78.55
CA VAL A 42 -11.01 -7.77 77.44
C VAL A 42 -11.12 -6.32 77.91
N ARG A 43 -9.97 -5.70 78.22
CA ARG A 43 -9.92 -4.29 78.65
C ARG A 43 -10.68 -3.40 77.65
N PRO A 44 -11.43 -2.38 78.11
CA PRO A 44 -12.29 -1.54 77.25
C PRO A 44 -11.56 -0.89 76.07
N LEU A 45 -10.23 -0.74 76.17
CA LEU A 45 -9.37 -0.25 75.09
C LEU A 45 -9.34 -1.16 73.85
N HIS A 46 -9.44 -2.49 74.01
CA HIS A 46 -9.43 -3.42 72.87
C HIS A 46 -10.74 -3.38 72.09
N TRP A 47 -11.88 -3.16 72.77
CA TRP A 47 -13.16 -2.94 72.10
C TRP A 47 -13.17 -1.62 71.34
N LEU A 48 -12.57 -0.56 71.89
CA LEU A 48 -12.41 0.72 71.19
C LEU A 48 -11.53 0.60 69.94
N VAL A 49 -10.43 -0.15 70.01
CA VAL A 49 -9.57 -0.41 68.84
C VAL A 49 -10.27 -1.28 67.81
N LEU A 50 -11.00 -2.32 68.21
CA LEU A 50 -11.73 -3.17 67.26
C LEU A 50 -12.88 -2.40 66.59
N ILE A 51 -13.61 -1.56 67.33
CA ILE A 51 -14.65 -0.69 66.78
C ILE A 51 -14.05 0.36 65.86
N ALA A 52 -12.91 0.97 66.21
CA ALA A 52 -12.20 1.91 65.36
C ALA A 52 -11.71 1.23 64.08
N VAL A 53 -11.13 0.03 64.15
CA VAL A 53 -10.67 -0.74 62.98
C VAL A 53 -11.86 -1.18 62.12
N CYS A 54 -12.96 -1.65 62.71
CA CYS A 54 -14.19 -2.02 61.98
C CYS A 54 -14.93 -0.81 61.38
N ALA A 55 -14.78 0.39 61.95
CA ALA A 55 -15.31 1.63 61.38
C ALA A 55 -14.39 2.23 60.30
N LEU A 56 -13.07 2.08 60.46
CA LEU A 56 -12.06 2.59 59.51
C LEU A 56 -11.86 1.65 58.31
N LEU A 57 -12.00 0.34 58.44
CA LEU A 57 -11.85 -0.60 57.31
C LEU A 57 -12.81 -0.30 56.15
N PRO A 58 -14.13 -0.11 56.38
CA PRO A 58 -15.06 0.27 55.32
C PRO A 58 -14.72 1.63 54.71
N LEU A 59 -14.21 2.58 55.51
CA LEU A 59 -13.75 3.89 55.04
C LEU A 59 -12.47 3.81 54.21
N ILE A 60 -11.51 2.96 54.59
CA ILE A 60 -10.26 2.71 53.85
C ILE A 60 -10.57 1.93 52.57
N VAL A 61 -11.44 0.93 52.63
CA VAL A 61 -11.92 0.18 51.47
C VAL A 61 -12.74 1.08 50.54
N TYR A 62 -13.61 1.94 51.08
CA TYR A 62 -14.32 2.94 50.29
C TYR A 62 -13.37 3.98 49.69
N ALA A 63 -12.37 4.46 50.43
CA ALA A 63 -11.36 5.38 49.92
C ALA A 63 -10.51 4.72 48.84
N ALA A 64 -10.04 3.49 49.04
CA ALA A 64 -9.28 2.72 48.05
C ALA A 64 -10.13 2.41 46.80
N LEU A 65 -11.39 2.02 46.98
CA LEU A 65 -12.36 1.82 45.89
C LEU A 65 -12.72 3.14 45.20
N SER A 66 -12.74 4.28 45.90
CA SER A 66 -12.99 5.61 45.32
C SER A 66 -11.79 6.12 44.53
N VAL A 67 -10.56 5.82 44.97
CA VAL A 67 -9.32 6.11 44.24
C VAL A 67 -9.21 5.21 43.01
N LEU A 68 -9.62 3.94 43.12
CA LEU A 68 -9.73 3.02 41.97
C LEU A 68 -10.90 3.39 41.03
N ARG A 69 -12.00 3.99 41.54
CA ARG A 69 -13.11 4.52 40.72
C ARG A 69 -12.78 5.83 40.00
N ASN A 70 -11.84 6.62 40.51
CA ASN A 70 -11.51 7.95 39.98
C ASN A 70 -10.36 7.98 38.96
N ASN A 71 -9.66 6.87 38.72
CA ASN A 71 -8.66 6.81 37.66
C ASN A 71 -9.33 6.47 36.33
N ASP A 72 -9.50 7.48 35.47
CA ASP A 72 -9.99 7.30 34.10
C ASP A 72 -9.07 6.40 33.25
N ILE A 73 -7.82 6.20 33.70
CA ILE A 73 -6.82 5.36 33.03
C ILE A 73 -6.48 4.18 33.93
N VAL A 74 -6.69 2.97 33.40
CA VAL A 74 -6.40 1.70 34.07
C VAL A 74 -4.93 1.34 33.93
N MET A 75 -4.35 1.56 32.74
CA MET A 75 -2.96 1.22 32.45
C MET A 75 -2.37 2.19 31.45
N THR A 76 -1.10 2.57 31.64
CA THR A 76 -0.26 3.25 30.65
C THR A 76 0.82 2.28 30.19
N VAL A 77 0.98 2.14 28.89
CA VAL A 77 1.93 1.23 28.24
C VAL A 77 3.01 2.06 27.57
N ALA A 78 4.26 1.88 28.00
CA ALA A 78 5.41 2.49 27.35
C ALA A 78 5.72 1.74 26.04
N ILE A 79 5.96 2.50 24.97
CA ILE A 79 6.31 1.97 23.65
C ILE A 79 7.73 2.42 23.36
N THR A 80 8.69 1.55 23.66
CA THR A 80 10.13 1.87 23.62
C THR A 80 10.82 1.37 22.35
N ARG A 81 10.25 0.35 21.70
CA ARG A 81 10.80 -0.24 20.48
C ARG A 81 10.32 0.56 19.26
N LYS A 82 10.99 1.67 18.97
CA LYS A 82 10.82 2.49 17.74
C LYS A 82 12.10 2.54 16.90
N SER A 83 11.94 2.78 15.61
CA SER A 83 13.04 2.97 14.66
C SER A 83 13.93 4.14 15.11
N ILE A 84 15.23 4.11 14.78
CA ILE A 84 16.13 5.24 15.08
C ILE A 84 15.84 6.45 14.19
N ALA A 85 15.21 6.24 13.03
CA ALA A 85 14.77 7.31 12.15
C ALA A 85 13.42 7.91 12.60
N ASP A 86 12.73 7.28 13.55
CA ASP A 86 11.45 7.74 14.07
C ASP A 86 11.63 8.68 15.27
N ARG A 87 11.38 9.96 15.02
CA ARG A 87 11.47 11.03 16.02
C ARG A 87 10.20 11.17 16.88
N SER A 88 9.16 10.39 16.62
CA SER A 88 7.87 10.50 17.31
C SER A 88 7.94 9.87 18.70
N ASP A 89 7.20 10.42 19.66
CA ASP A 89 7.02 9.80 20.97
C ASP A 89 5.68 9.10 21.07
N TYR A 90 5.65 7.98 21.79
CA TYR A 90 4.52 7.05 21.81
C TYR A 90 4.03 6.76 23.23
N MET A 91 2.72 6.59 23.38
CA MET A 91 2.11 6.13 24.63
C MET A 91 0.85 5.30 24.34
N GLY A 92 0.80 4.08 24.87
CA GLY A 92 -0.42 3.28 24.89
C GLY A 92 -1.22 3.52 26.17
N LEU A 93 -2.55 3.49 26.11
CA LEU A 93 -3.43 3.61 27.26
C LEU A 93 -4.54 2.55 27.22
N HIS A 94 -4.93 2.09 28.39
CA HIS A 94 -6.21 1.41 28.62
C HIS A 94 -7.08 2.32 29.48
N LEU A 95 -8.21 2.77 28.93
CA LEU A 95 -9.17 3.60 29.63
C LEU A 95 -10.11 2.74 30.52
N ARG A 96 -10.73 3.33 31.54
CA ARG A 96 -11.65 2.61 32.44
C ARG A 96 -12.91 2.06 31.77
N ASN A 97 -13.28 2.58 30.60
CA ASN A 97 -14.35 2.05 29.77
C ASN A 97 -13.89 0.92 28.81
N GLY A 98 -12.68 0.37 29.03
CA GLY A 98 -12.13 -0.76 28.26
C GLY A 98 -11.46 -0.38 26.95
N MET A 99 -11.57 0.89 26.52
CA MET A 99 -11.00 1.36 25.26
C MET A 99 -9.47 1.33 25.28
N LYS A 100 -8.86 0.84 24.18
CA LYS A 100 -7.41 0.91 23.96
C LYS A 100 -7.08 2.15 23.14
N VAL A 101 -6.11 2.94 23.59
CA VAL A 101 -5.71 4.18 22.92
C VAL A 101 -4.21 4.19 22.64
N LEU A 102 -3.83 4.61 21.44
CA LEU A 102 -2.47 4.88 21.00
C LEU A 102 -2.28 6.38 20.78
N LEU A 103 -1.30 6.97 21.44
CA LEU A 103 -0.93 8.38 21.30
C LEU A 103 0.42 8.49 20.62
N VAL A 104 0.52 9.38 19.64
CA VAL A 104 1.75 9.63 18.87
C VAL A 104 2.03 11.13 18.81
N SER A 105 3.01 11.60 19.58
CA SER A 105 3.45 12.99 19.58
C SER A 105 4.51 13.22 18.50
N LYS A 106 4.26 14.16 17.59
CA LYS A 106 5.15 14.56 16.50
C LYS A 106 5.23 16.09 16.43
N PRO A 107 6.11 16.74 17.22
CA PRO A 107 6.13 18.20 17.36
C PRO A 107 6.23 18.99 16.05
N ASP A 108 6.98 18.46 15.07
CA ASP A 108 7.23 19.13 13.78
C ASP A 108 6.20 18.77 12.69
N THR A 109 5.11 18.06 13.02
CA THR A 109 4.13 17.64 12.02
C THR A 109 3.22 18.81 11.61
N PRO A 110 3.08 19.11 10.30
CA PRO A 110 2.09 20.07 9.84
C PRO A 110 0.66 19.50 9.87
N THR A 111 0.54 18.16 9.91
CA THR A 111 -0.74 17.45 9.87
C THR A 111 -0.90 16.52 11.07
N ALA A 112 -2.09 16.54 11.65
CA ALA A 112 -2.54 15.63 12.70
C ALA A 112 -3.49 14.58 12.12
N VAL A 113 -3.56 13.41 12.76
CA VAL A 113 -4.37 12.26 12.31
C VAL A 113 -5.05 11.64 13.51
N THR A 114 -6.31 11.22 13.38
CA THR A 114 -7.01 10.42 14.39
C THR A 114 -7.79 9.30 13.71
N MET A 115 -7.84 8.13 14.34
CA MET A 115 -8.64 7.00 13.89
C MET A 115 -9.33 6.32 15.07
N VAL A 116 -10.57 5.88 14.87
CA VAL A 116 -11.34 5.04 15.79
C VAL A 116 -11.79 3.81 15.02
N CYS A 117 -11.45 2.62 15.52
CA CYS A 117 -11.94 1.35 14.99
C CYS A 117 -12.81 0.64 16.02
N VAL A 118 -13.98 0.17 15.60
CA VAL A 118 -14.90 -0.64 16.37
C VAL A 118 -14.79 -2.08 15.88
N MET A 119 -14.55 -3.05 16.76
CA MET A 119 -14.40 -4.47 16.40
C MET A 119 -15.74 -5.14 16.06
N VAL A 120 -16.52 -4.52 15.17
CA VAL A 120 -17.75 -5.03 14.56
C VAL A 120 -17.76 -4.62 13.09
N GLY A 121 -18.25 -5.48 12.20
CA GLY A 121 -18.31 -5.24 10.76
C GLY A 121 -19.49 -5.94 10.11
N SER A 122 -19.46 -6.08 8.78
CA SER A 122 -20.61 -6.58 8.00
C SER A 122 -21.03 -8.02 8.30
N MET A 123 -20.16 -8.87 8.86
CA MET A 123 -20.57 -10.22 9.30
C MET A 123 -21.57 -10.18 10.46
N SER A 124 -21.64 -9.06 11.18
CA SER A 124 -22.62 -8.84 12.25
C SER A 124 -23.95 -8.29 11.74
N ASP A 125 -24.11 -8.09 10.41
CA ASP A 125 -25.35 -7.65 9.81
C ASP A 125 -26.49 -8.66 10.05
N PRO A 126 -27.72 -8.19 10.28
CA PRO A 126 -28.90 -9.04 10.17
C PRO A 126 -29.02 -9.63 8.76
N GLU A 127 -29.51 -10.86 8.68
CA GLU A 127 -29.69 -11.57 7.40
C GLU A 127 -30.61 -10.77 6.44
N GLU A 128 -31.62 -10.12 7.01
CA GLU A 128 -32.60 -9.36 6.25
C GLU A 128 -32.03 -8.05 5.70
N ILE A 129 -30.97 -7.49 6.29
CA ILE A 129 -30.42 -6.15 6.01
C ILE A 129 -28.89 -6.20 5.85
N GLN A 130 -28.45 -6.83 4.76
CA GLN A 130 -27.03 -6.92 4.42
C GLN A 130 -26.48 -5.55 3.98
N GLY A 131 -25.36 -5.12 4.57
CA GLY A 131 -24.78 -3.79 4.44
C GLY A 131 -25.14 -2.85 5.59
N LEU A 132 -25.78 -3.31 6.66
CA LEU A 132 -26.23 -2.46 7.77
C LEU A 132 -25.05 -1.85 8.56
N ALA A 133 -23.96 -2.58 8.75
CA ALA A 133 -22.75 -2.06 9.39
C ALA A 133 -22.15 -0.90 8.58
N HIS A 134 -22.04 -1.08 7.25
CA HIS A 134 -21.56 -0.06 6.33
C HIS A 134 -22.53 1.14 6.27
N PHE A 135 -23.83 0.90 6.21
CA PHE A 135 -24.80 1.97 6.28
C PHE A 135 -24.74 2.73 7.62
N THR A 136 -24.54 2.03 8.74
CA THR A 136 -24.38 2.66 10.07
C THR A 136 -23.15 3.57 10.08
N GLU A 137 -22.06 3.18 9.40
CA GLU A 137 -20.89 4.03 9.20
C GLU A 137 -21.23 5.39 8.57
N HIS A 138 -21.96 5.38 7.46
CA HIS A 138 -22.45 6.61 6.83
C HIS A 138 -23.29 7.44 7.80
N MET A 139 -24.20 6.80 8.53
CA MET A 139 -25.11 7.48 9.45
C MET A 139 -24.40 8.16 10.62
N LEU A 140 -23.23 7.68 11.06
CA LEU A 140 -22.46 8.34 12.12
C LEU A 140 -21.88 9.69 11.66
N PHE A 141 -21.64 9.89 10.36
CA PHE A 141 -21.24 11.20 9.81
C PHE A 141 -22.41 12.19 9.69
N MET A 142 -23.66 11.75 9.87
CA MET A 142 -24.88 12.55 9.70
C MET A 142 -25.31 13.28 10.99
N GLY A 143 -24.34 13.73 11.78
CA GLY A 143 -24.55 14.58 12.94
C GLY A 143 -24.74 13.83 14.26
N SER A 144 -24.43 14.55 15.34
CA SER A 144 -24.48 14.08 16.72
C SER A 144 -25.20 15.09 17.61
N LYS A 145 -25.46 14.75 18.87
CA LYS A 145 -26.20 15.62 19.80
C LYS A 145 -25.50 16.98 20.01
N LYS A 146 -24.16 17.00 20.12
CA LYS A 146 -23.38 18.24 20.28
C LYS A 146 -23.17 18.95 18.94
N TYR A 147 -23.08 18.21 17.83
CA TYR A 147 -22.87 18.72 16.48
C TYR A 147 -23.98 18.25 15.55
N PRO A 148 -25.18 18.85 15.61
CA PRO A 148 -26.36 18.35 14.90
C PRO A 148 -26.33 18.60 13.39
N MET A 149 -25.39 19.40 12.90
CA MET A 149 -25.20 19.64 11.47
C MET A 149 -24.69 18.36 10.80
N GLU A 150 -25.39 17.89 9.76
CA GLU A 150 -24.93 16.77 8.94
C GLU A 150 -23.56 17.07 8.33
N GLY A 151 -22.66 16.09 8.36
CA GLY A 151 -21.30 16.28 7.87
C GLY A 151 -20.50 17.31 8.67
N ALA A 152 -20.81 17.54 9.95
CA ALA A 152 -20.04 18.46 10.80
C ALA A 152 -18.52 18.20 10.74
N LEU A 153 -18.10 16.92 10.83
CA LEU A 153 -16.70 16.55 10.72
C LEU A 153 -16.13 16.90 9.34
N LYS A 154 -16.84 16.53 8.26
CA LYS A 154 -16.47 16.87 6.87
C LYS A 154 -16.22 18.36 6.69
N THR A 155 -17.19 19.18 7.10
CA THR A 155 -17.13 20.64 6.97
C THR A 155 -15.96 21.19 7.75
N PHE A 156 -15.75 20.71 8.98
CA PHE A 156 -14.65 21.14 9.83
C PHE A 156 -13.28 20.76 9.25
N VAL A 157 -13.07 19.51 8.83
CA VAL A 157 -11.75 19.08 8.33
C VAL A 157 -11.41 19.76 7.00
N TYR A 158 -12.37 19.92 6.09
CA TYR A 158 -12.12 20.56 4.80
C TYR A 158 -11.84 22.06 4.92
N ALA A 159 -12.41 22.73 5.93
CA ALA A 159 -12.09 24.13 6.23
C ALA A 159 -10.66 24.34 6.75
N HIS A 160 -9.98 23.28 7.20
CA HIS A 160 -8.65 23.33 7.82
C HIS A 160 -7.67 22.35 7.15
N GLY A 161 -7.66 22.36 5.81
CA GLY A 161 -6.66 21.64 5.01
C GLY A 161 -6.66 20.11 5.12
N GLY A 162 -7.72 19.53 5.70
CA GLY A 162 -7.79 18.12 6.06
C GLY A 162 -8.59 17.25 5.10
N SER A 163 -8.70 15.96 5.45
CA SER A 163 -9.59 14.99 4.82
C SER A 163 -10.12 14.00 5.85
N TYR A 164 -11.28 13.38 5.60
CA TYR A 164 -11.85 12.36 6.47
C TYR A 164 -12.32 11.18 5.63
N ASN A 165 -12.46 10.02 6.27
CA ASN A 165 -13.09 8.86 5.65
C ASN A 165 -13.53 7.84 6.70
N GLY A 166 -14.25 6.81 6.25
CA GLY A 166 -14.48 5.58 6.99
C GLY A 166 -14.32 4.36 6.10
N PHE A 167 -14.28 3.19 6.70
CA PHE A 167 -14.45 1.93 5.98
C PHE A 167 -15.01 0.85 6.89
N THR A 168 -15.76 -0.07 6.28
CA THR A 168 -16.32 -1.24 6.95
C THR A 168 -15.76 -2.53 6.33
N LYS A 169 -15.09 -3.34 7.16
CA LYS A 169 -14.62 -4.69 6.86
C LYS A 169 -15.66 -5.72 7.32
N ASP A 170 -15.33 -7.00 7.13
CA ASP A 170 -16.17 -8.11 7.60
C ASP A 170 -16.37 -8.10 9.12
N ASP A 171 -15.37 -7.71 9.90
CA ASP A 171 -15.39 -7.78 11.36
C ASP A 171 -15.04 -6.46 12.08
N THR A 172 -14.78 -5.38 11.34
CA THR A 172 -14.30 -4.11 11.90
C THR A 172 -14.79 -2.91 11.08
N THR A 173 -15.22 -1.83 11.74
CA THR A 173 -15.56 -0.54 11.11
C THR A 173 -14.67 0.55 11.68
N CYS A 174 -14.02 1.34 10.81
CA CYS A 174 -13.10 2.38 11.23
C CYS A 174 -13.46 3.74 10.63
N TYR A 175 -13.17 4.79 11.39
CA TYR A 175 -13.43 6.20 11.07
C TYR A 175 -12.15 6.98 11.33
N TYR A 176 -11.75 7.85 10.40
CA TYR A 176 -10.52 8.62 10.57
C TYR A 176 -10.57 9.97 9.86
N PHE A 177 -9.66 10.85 10.29
CA PHE A 177 -9.39 12.10 9.60
C PHE A 177 -7.90 12.44 9.66
N SER A 178 -7.48 13.28 8.71
CA SER A 178 -6.27 14.10 8.76
C SER A 178 -6.68 15.58 8.72
N ILE A 179 -5.93 16.44 9.40
CA ILE A 179 -6.24 17.88 9.50
C ILE A 179 -4.94 18.65 9.77
N GLU A 180 -4.91 19.95 9.49
CA GLU A 180 -3.86 20.84 9.99
C GLU A 180 -3.71 20.69 11.51
N ALA A 181 -2.46 20.58 11.98
CA ALA A 181 -2.16 20.16 13.35
C ALA A 181 -2.74 21.09 14.43
N GLU A 182 -2.92 22.37 14.12
CA GLU A 182 -3.53 23.40 14.97
C GLU A 182 -5.00 23.11 15.31
N HIS A 183 -5.69 22.34 14.46
CA HIS A 183 -7.14 22.13 14.54
C HIS A 183 -7.52 20.72 15.03
N LEU A 184 -6.55 19.95 15.52
CA LEU A 184 -6.76 18.57 15.98
C LEU A 184 -7.88 18.45 17.02
N GLU A 185 -7.81 19.21 18.12
CA GLU A 185 -8.75 19.06 19.23
C GLU A 185 -10.21 19.24 18.80
N GLY A 186 -10.48 20.21 17.93
CA GLY A 186 -11.83 20.47 17.41
C GLY A 186 -12.37 19.29 16.59
N ALA A 187 -11.54 18.69 15.74
CA ALA A 187 -11.92 17.51 14.96
C ALA A 187 -12.10 16.26 15.83
N VAL A 188 -11.26 16.05 16.85
CA VAL A 188 -11.42 14.95 17.83
C VAL A 188 -12.70 15.13 18.65
N ASP A 189 -13.05 16.35 19.02
CA ASP A 189 -14.28 16.65 19.77
C ASP A 189 -15.53 16.25 18.96
N ILE A 190 -15.58 16.61 17.67
CA ILE A 190 -16.66 16.20 16.75
C ILE A 190 -16.69 14.69 16.59
N LEU A 191 -15.54 14.07 16.28
CA LEU A 191 -15.43 12.63 16.07
C LEU A 191 -15.88 11.84 17.31
N SER A 192 -15.45 12.24 18.51
CA SER A 192 -15.82 11.55 19.75
C SER A 192 -17.33 11.60 20.02
N ASP A 193 -18.01 12.70 19.67
CA ASP A 193 -19.45 12.83 19.90
C ASP A 193 -20.29 11.96 18.94
N MET A 194 -19.74 11.63 17.74
CA MET A 194 -20.33 10.63 16.83
C MET A 194 -20.47 9.25 17.49
N PHE A 195 -19.56 8.89 18.40
CA PHE A 195 -19.62 7.63 19.16
C PHE A 195 -20.33 7.75 20.51
N ARG A 196 -20.45 8.97 21.05
CA ARG A 196 -21.16 9.20 22.31
C ARG A 196 -22.66 9.31 22.11
N SER A 197 -23.11 10.05 21.11
CA SER A 197 -24.53 10.38 20.92
C SER A 197 -24.86 10.75 19.46
N PRO A 198 -24.72 9.82 18.49
CA PRO A 198 -25.06 10.09 17.10
C PRO A 198 -26.57 10.28 16.93
N LEU A 199 -27.01 11.09 15.96
CA LEU A 199 -28.44 11.38 15.74
C LEU A 199 -29.18 10.31 14.93
N ILE A 200 -28.53 9.66 13.95
CA ILE A 200 -29.09 8.62 13.05
C ILE A 200 -30.55 8.94 12.68
N GLN A 201 -30.74 10.04 11.94
CA GLN A 201 -32.07 10.56 11.63
C GLN A 201 -32.67 9.87 10.40
N GLU A 202 -33.99 9.71 10.41
CA GLU A 202 -34.73 9.18 9.25
C GLU A 202 -34.62 10.09 8.02
N SER A 203 -34.55 11.42 8.22
CA SER A 203 -34.37 12.44 7.18
C SER A 203 -33.06 12.29 6.40
N SER A 204 -31.99 11.82 7.05
CA SER A 204 -30.69 11.58 6.41
C SER A 204 -30.62 10.20 5.77
N SER A 205 -31.31 9.22 6.35
CA SER A 205 -31.27 7.81 5.94
C SER A 205 -31.52 7.60 4.45
N LYS A 206 -32.55 8.23 3.87
CA LYS A 206 -32.88 8.05 2.45
C LYS A 206 -31.74 8.50 1.53
N ARG A 207 -31.08 9.62 1.84
CA ARG A 207 -29.94 10.13 1.05
C ARG A 207 -28.72 9.23 1.18
N GLU A 208 -28.41 8.78 2.38
CA GLU A 208 -27.24 7.92 2.61
C GLU A 208 -27.37 6.54 1.98
N VAL A 209 -28.59 5.99 1.88
CA VAL A 209 -28.81 4.76 1.09
C VAL A 209 -28.40 4.95 -0.38
N HIS A 210 -28.68 6.13 -0.96
CA HIS A 210 -28.29 6.43 -2.33
C HIS A 210 -26.78 6.62 -2.48
N ALA A 211 -26.10 7.11 -1.44
CA ALA A 211 -24.65 7.20 -1.39
C ALA A 211 -24.01 5.79 -1.41
N VAL A 212 -24.43 4.90 -0.50
CA VAL A 212 -23.98 3.50 -0.44
C VAL A 212 -24.23 2.79 -1.77
N ASP A 213 -25.40 2.95 -2.35
CA ASP A 213 -25.76 2.36 -3.63
C ASP A 213 -24.92 2.91 -4.80
N THR A 214 -24.52 4.19 -4.74
CA THR A 214 -23.58 4.78 -5.71
C THR A 214 -22.17 4.17 -5.59
N GLU A 215 -21.70 3.93 -4.36
CA GLU A 215 -20.41 3.27 -4.11
C GLU A 215 -20.41 1.84 -4.62
N TYR A 216 -21.46 1.09 -4.32
CA TYR A 216 -21.70 -0.23 -4.88
C TYR A 216 -21.66 -0.22 -6.42
N ARG A 217 -22.37 0.73 -7.07
CA ARG A 217 -22.37 0.87 -8.53
C ARG A 217 -20.99 1.18 -9.11
N ARG A 218 -20.16 1.97 -8.42
CA ARG A 218 -18.76 2.23 -8.82
C ARG A 218 -17.92 0.95 -8.76
N ALA A 219 -18.22 0.05 -7.83
CA ALA A 219 -17.52 -1.21 -7.65
C ALA A 219 -17.92 -2.32 -8.64
N LEU A 220 -18.99 -2.16 -9.44
CA LEU A 220 -19.53 -3.22 -10.32
C LEU A 220 -18.51 -3.84 -11.29
N LYS A 221 -17.56 -3.04 -11.77
CA LYS A 221 -16.51 -3.46 -12.71
C LYS A 221 -15.18 -3.83 -12.05
N SER A 222 -15.12 -3.85 -10.72
CA SER A 222 -13.91 -4.20 -10.00
C SER A 222 -13.80 -5.70 -9.83
N ASP A 223 -12.76 -6.29 -10.42
CA ASP A 223 -12.45 -7.72 -10.26
C ASP A 223 -12.20 -8.11 -8.80
N HIS A 224 -11.66 -7.19 -7.98
CA HIS A 224 -11.50 -7.42 -6.55
C HIS A 224 -12.85 -7.67 -5.86
N TRP A 225 -13.83 -6.79 -6.07
CA TRP A 225 -15.16 -6.92 -5.46
C TRP A 225 -15.93 -8.11 -6.02
N ARG A 226 -15.82 -8.39 -7.32
CA ARG A 226 -16.42 -9.57 -7.96
C ARG A 226 -15.88 -10.86 -7.37
N ASN A 227 -14.55 -10.97 -7.22
CA ASN A 227 -13.92 -12.16 -6.63
C ASN A 227 -14.28 -12.31 -5.15
N LEU A 228 -14.30 -11.22 -4.38
CA LEU A 228 -14.73 -11.26 -2.98
C LEU A 228 -16.20 -11.72 -2.86
N GLN A 229 -17.09 -11.22 -3.71
CA GLN A 229 -18.48 -11.67 -3.71
C GLN A 229 -18.62 -13.13 -4.12
N LEU A 230 -17.83 -13.61 -5.10
CA LEU A 230 -17.78 -15.04 -5.44
C LEU A 230 -17.33 -15.90 -4.26
N ASP A 231 -16.32 -15.47 -3.51
CA ASP A 231 -15.89 -16.17 -2.29
C ASP A 231 -17.04 -16.29 -1.28
N LYS A 232 -17.82 -15.22 -1.09
CA LYS A 232 -18.97 -15.20 -0.18
C LYS A 232 -20.11 -16.11 -0.65
N ILE A 233 -20.53 -16.03 -1.91
CA ILE A 233 -21.64 -16.87 -2.42
C ILE A 233 -21.27 -18.34 -2.64
N THR A 234 -19.98 -18.68 -2.59
CA THR A 234 -19.48 -20.06 -2.69
C THR A 234 -18.88 -20.56 -1.37
N SER A 235 -19.06 -19.84 -0.26
CA SER A 235 -18.76 -20.32 1.08
C SER A 235 -19.91 -21.17 1.65
N ASP A 236 -19.74 -21.71 2.86
CA ASP A 236 -20.85 -22.21 3.67
C ASP A 236 -21.89 -21.09 3.86
N GLN A 237 -23.11 -21.29 3.35
CA GLN A 237 -24.19 -20.30 3.42
C GLN A 237 -24.85 -20.24 4.81
N SER A 238 -24.50 -21.14 5.73
CA SER A 238 -24.87 -21.03 7.15
C SER A 238 -23.89 -20.17 7.96
N HIS A 239 -22.75 -19.79 7.38
CA HIS A 239 -21.73 -18.97 8.02
C HIS A 239 -21.94 -17.49 7.70
N ASP A 240 -21.78 -16.59 8.67
CA ASP A 240 -21.95 -15.12 8.48
C ASP A 240 -21.06 -14.50 7.38
N TYR A 241 -20.07 -15.25 6.87
CA TYR A 241 -19.13 -14.77 5.86
C TYR A 241 -19.84 -14.58 4.51
N HIS A 242 -20.88 -15.36 4.24
CA HIS A 242 -21.62 -15.35 2.98
C HIS A 242 -22.36 -14.03 2.73
N LYS A 243 -22.59 -13.23 3.79
CA LYS A 243 -23.35 -12.00 3.72
C LYS A 243 -22.71 -10.95 2.81
N PHE A 244 -23.54 -10.25 2.05
CA PHE A 244 -23.11 -9.13 1.21
C PHE A 244 -22.65 -7.94 2.05
N SER A 245 -21.36 -7.62 2.01
CA SER A 245 -20.74 -6.67 2.94
C SER A 245 -20.96 -5.19 2.61
N VAL A 246 -21.22 -4.85 1.34
CA VAL A 246 -21.27 -3.45 0.89
C VAL A 246 -22.65 -2.84 1.14
N GLY A 247 -23.71 -3.62 0.94
CA GLY A 247 -25.06 -3.09 0.87
C GLY A 247 -25.35 -2.36 -0.45
N ASN A 248 -26.63 -2.24 -0.77
CA ASN A 248 -27.13 -1.39 -1.85
C ASN A 248 -28.56 -0.98 -1.52
N GLN A 249 -29.18 -0.19 -2.40
CA GLN A 249 -30.55 0.28 -2.15
C GLN A 249 -31.52 -0.88 -1.89
N LYS A 250 -31.37 -1.98 -2.63
CA LYS A 250 -32.23 -3.16 -2.51
C LYS A 250 -32.08 -3.84 -1.15
N THR A 251 -30.86 -4.16 -0.71
CA THR A 251 -30.64 -4.90 0.54
C THR A 251 -30.98 -4.09 1.77
N LEU A 252 -30.83 -2.77 1.70
CA LEU A 252 -31.11 -1.85 2.79
C LEU A 252 -32.61 -1.50 2.88
N ASP A 253 -33.22 -0.96 1.82
CA ASP A 253 -34.61 -0.48 1.86
C ASP A 253 -35.62 -1.63 1.95
N GLU A 254 -35.47 -2.66 1.10
CA GLU A 254 -36.36 -3.83 1.13
C GLU A 254 -36.12 -4.65 2.39
N GLY A 255 -34.89 -4.68 2.89
CA GLY A 255 -34.52 -5.36 4.14
C GLY A 255 -35.22 -4.77 5.35
N ALA A 256 -35.13 -3.45 5.53
CA ALA A 256 -35.84 -2.75 6.61
C ALA A 256 -37.37 -2.95 6.51
N THR A 257 -37.91 -2.93 5.28
CA THR A 257 -39.32 -3.20 5.02
C THR A 257 -39.72 -4.62 5.47
N ARG A 258 -38.92 -5.65 5.16
CA ARG A 258 -39.16 -7.03 5.63
C ARG A 258 -39.15 -7.16 7.15
N MET A 259 -38.34 -6.35 7.82
CA MET A 259 -38.25 -6.29 9.28
C MET A 259 -39.38 -5.47 9.94
N ASN A 260 -40.34 -4.95 9.15
CA ASN A 260 -41.39 -4.02 9.61
C ASN A 260 -40.81 -2.82 10.39
N SER A 261 -39.74 -2.22 9.84
CA SER A 261 -38.94 -1.21 10.52
C SER A 261 -38.43 -0.14 9.56
N THR A 262 -37.88 0.96 10.10
CA THR A 262 -37.14 1.94 9.30
C THR A 262 -35.65 1.63 9.35
N LEU A 263 -34.94 1.90 8.25
CA LEU A 263 -33.51 1.63 8.20
C LEU A 263 -32.71 2.43 9.25
N ALA A 264 -33.11 3.68 9.52
CA ALA A 264 -32.52 4.49 10.59
C ALA A 264 -32.70 3.84 11.98
N TRP A 265 -33.86 3.23 12.25
CA TRP A 265 -34.09 2.50 13.50
C TRP A 265 -33.24 1.23 13.60
N GLU A 266 -33.08 0.50 12.50
CA GLU A 266 -32.19 -0.67 12.47
C GLU A 266 -30.72 -0.27 12.67
N ALA A 267 -30.27 0.82 12.06
CA ALA A 267 -28.92 1.37 12.28
C ALA A 267 -28.75 1.84 13.73
N ARG A 268 -29.79 2.43 14.34
CA ARG A 268 -29.81 2.78 15.77
C ARG A 268 -29.62 1.55 16.65
N LYS A 269 -30.40 0.49 16.41
CA LYS A 269 -30.27 -0.78 17.16
C LYS A 269 -28.90 -1.41 16.96
N PHE A 270 -28.35 -1.38 15.75
CA PHE A 270 -27.00 -1.86 15.47
C PHE A 270 -25.96 -1.08 16.28
N PHE A 271 -26.03 0.25 16.27
CA PHE A 271 -25.19 1.11 17.10
C PHE A 271 -25.34 0.79 18.59
N ASP A 272 -26.58 0.78 19.10
CA ASP A 272 -26.87 0.54 20.52
C ASP A 272 -26.43 -0.84 20.99
N ARG A 273 -26.41 -1.84 20.10
CA ARG A 273 -25.90 -3.18 20.40
C ARG A 273 -24.38 -3.26 20.36
N TYR A 274 -23.74 -2.74 19.31
CA TYR A 274 -22.36 -3.09 18.99
C TYR A 274 -21.33 -1.98 19.24
N TYR A 275 -21.71 -0.70 19.20
CA TYR A 275 -20.75 0.40 19.39
C TYR A 275 -20.44 0.57 20.88
N SER A 276 -19.55 -0.26 21.39
CA SER A 276 -19.17 -0.38 22.80
C SER A 276 -17.71 0.01 22.99
N ALA A 277 -17.40 0.85 23.99
CA ALA A 277 -16.04 1.32 24.25
C ALA A 277 -15.02 0.18 24.48
N GLY A 278 -15.42 -0.91 25.14
CA GLY A 278 -14.54 -2.07 25.38
C GLY A 278 -14.05 -2.81 24.13
N ILE A 279 -14.67 -2.56 22.97
CA ILE A 279 -14.23 -3.12 21.68
C ILE A 279 -13.80 -2.02 20.69
N MET A 280 -13.45 -0.83 21.21
CA MET A 280 -12.94 0.27 20.41
C MET A 280 -11.43 0.44 20.60
N HIS A 281 -10.74 0.69 19.49
CA HIS A 281 -9.34 1.10 19.45
C HIS A 281 -9.25 2.51 18.88
N VAL A 282 -8.47 3.38 19.53
CA VAL A 282 -8.30 4.78 19.12
C VAL A 282 -6.83 5.10 18.91
N GLY A 283 -6.51 5.84 17.86
CA GLY A 283 -5.20 6.46 17.67
C GLY A 283 -5.33 7.96 17.55
N ILE A 284 -4.47 8.72 18.24
CA ILE A 284 -4.37 10.18 18.11
C ILE A 284 -2.91 10.55 17.85
N GLN A 285 -2.66 11.20 16.71
CA GLN A 285 -1.35 11.75 16.34
C GLN A 285 -1.46 13.26 16.17
N GLY A 286 -0.58 14.02 16.83
CA GLY A 286 -0.56 15.48 16.75
C GLY A 286 0.79 16.07 17.14
N LYS A 287 0.90 17.40 17.06
CA LYS A 287 2.09 18.15 17.49
C LYS A 287 2.16 18.32 19.00
N GLU A 288 1.06 18.07 19.69
CA GLU A 288 0.91 18.19 21.13
C GLU A 288 1.78 17.17 21.87
N SER A 289 2.15 17.50 23.11
CA SER A 289 2.89 16.59 23.98
C SER A 289 2.07 15.34 24.29
N LEU A 290 2.73 14.22 24.62
CA LEU A 290 2.02 13.01 25.08
C LEU A 290 1.10 13.29 26.29
N THR A 291 1.46 14.25 27.13
CA THR A 291 0.64 14.67 28.28
C THR A 291 -0.66 15.33 27.83
N ASP A 292 -0.61 16.18 26.81
CA ASP A 292 -1.79 16.89 26.31
C ASP A 292 -2.66 15.99 25.44
N LEU A 293 -2.05 15.14 24.60
CA LEU A 293 -2.75 14.07 23.89
C LEU A 293 -3.47 13.11 24.86
N LYS A 294 -2.85 12.79 26.00
CA LYS A 294 -3.47 11.97 27.06
C LYS A 294 -4.69 12.66 27.67
N LYS A 295 -4.61 13.94 28.00
CA LYS A 295 -5.76 14.72 28.50
C LYS A 295 -6.88 14.77 27.46
N MET A 296 -6.53 15.00 26.20
CA MET A 296 -7.47 15.01 25.08
C MET A 296 -8.18 13.64 24.96
N ALA A 297 -7.42 12.55 24.91
CA ALA A 297 -7.97 11.20 24.81
C ALA A 297 -8.95 10.88 25.95
N VAL A 298 -8.57 11.16 27.20
CA VAL A 298 -9.44 10.93 28.36
C VAL A 298 -10.70 11.79 28.25
N SER A 299 -10.56 13.11 28.10
CA SER A 299 -11.70 14.03 28.09
C SER A 299 -12.68 13.77 26.95
N LYS A 300 -12.21 13.30 25.78
CA LYS A 300 -13.05 13.08 24.61
C LYS A 300 -13.66 11.68 24.58
N PHE A 301 -12.97 10.63 25.03
CA PHE A 301 -13.43 9.25 24.82
C PHE A 301 -13.93 8.51 26.08
N ILE A 302 -13.70 9.02 27.29
CA ILE A 302 -14.02 8.28 28.53
C ILE A 302 -15.52 8.05 28.77
N ASP A 303 -16.35 8.99 28.32
CA ASP A 303 -17.81 8.94 28.51
C ASP A 303 -18.54 8.11 27.44
N ILE A 304 -17.81 7.50 26.50
CA ILE A 304 -18.41 6.53 25.58
C ILE A 304 -18.73 5.26 26.38
N PRO A 305 -19.98 4.77 26.34
CA PRO A 305 -20.40 3.65 27.18
C PRO A 305 -19.74 2.35 26.76
N ASP A 306 -19.28 1.59 27.74
CA ASP A 306 -19.00 0.16 27.58
C ASP A 306 -20.29 -0.62 27.85
N LYS A 307 -20.68 -1.43 26.87
CA LYS A 307 -21.87 -2.27 26.85
C LYS A 307 -21.57 -3.70 27.32
N GLY A 308 -20.31 -3.99 27.67
CA GLY A 308 -19.89 -5.28 28.20
C GLY A 308 -19.98 -6.42 27.18
N ILE A 309 -19.90 -6.10 25.88
CA ILE A 309 -19.91 -7.09 24.81
C ILE A 309 -18.47 -7.45 24.40
N PRO A 310 -18.13 -8.74 24.24
CA PRO A 310 -16.87 -9.13 23.64
C PRO A 310 -16.92 -8.96 22.11
N PRO A 311 -15.76 -8.81 21.44
CA PRO A 311 -15.71 -8.86 19.99
C PRO A 311 -16.12 -10.26 19.50
N ALA A 312 -16.84 -10.34 18.39
CA ALA A 312 -17.23 -11.63 17.80
C ALA A 312 -16.01 -12.42 17.30
N ILE A 313 -16.05 -13.75 17.48
CA ILE A 313 -15.04 -14.71 17.01
C ILE A 313 -15.75 -15.84 16.26
N TRP A 314 -15.28 -16.15 15.06
CA TRP A 314 -15.83 -17.23 14.22
C TRP A 314 -14.91 -18.44 14.24
N HIS A 315 -15.26 -19.46 15.03
CA HIS A 315 -14.44 -20.66 15.21
C HIS A 315 -14.48 -21.63 14.03
N ARG A 316 -15.56 -21.63 13.24
CA ARG A 316 -15.69 -22.48 12.04
C ARG A 316 -15.13 -21.74 10.83
N HIS A 317 -14.39 -22.43 9.97
CA HIS A 317 -13.90 -21.82 8.74
C HIS A 317 -15.00 -21.81 7.65
N PRO A 318 -15.28 -20.68 6.96
CA PRO A 318 -16.37 -20.60 5.96
C PRO A 318 -16.16 -21.50 4.73
N PHE A 319 -14.93 -21.96 4.49
CA PHE A 319 -14.58 -22.86 3.40
C PHE A 319 -14.36 -24.33 3.78
N GLU A 320 -14.56 -24.70 5.05
CA GLU A 320 -14.30 -26.08 5.50
C GLU A 320 -15.14 -27.12 4.74
N GLN A 321 -16.39 -26.78 4.42
CA GLN A 321 -17.32 -27.62 3.66
C GLN A 321 -17.44 -27.23 2.18
N SER A 322 -16.70 -26.21 1.74
CA SER A 322 -16.69 -25.74 0.34
C SER A 322 -15.29 -25.72 -0.25
N ASN A 323 -14.43 -26.64 0.20
CA ASN A 323 -13.17 -26.97 -0.47
C ASN A 323 -13.42 -27.92 -1.66
N ARG A 324 -12.34 -28.26 -2.37
CA ARG A 324 -12.34 -29.14 -3.55
C ARG A 324 -13.26 -28.67 -4.66
N ILE A 325 -13.31 -27.36 -4.89
CA ILE A 325 -14.06 -26.77 -5.99
C ILE A 325 -13.16 -26.01 -6.97
N VAL A 326 -13.58 -26.00 -8.23
CA VAL A 326 -13.07 -25.10 -9.26
C VAL A 326 -14.17 -24.12 -9.63
N ILE A 327 -13.87 -22.84 -9.54
CA ILE A 327 -14.69 -21.73 -9.98
C ILE A 327 -14.07 -21.18 -11.27
N LYS A 328 -14.82 -21.21 -12.37
CA LYS A 328 -14.40 -20.60 -13.65
C LYS A 328 -15.14 -19.29 -13.82
N ARG A 329 -14.43 -18.16 -13.89
CA ARG A 329 -15.02 -16.82 -14.00
C ARG A 329 -14.66 -16.17 -15.34
N VAL A 330 -15.61 -15.51 -15.97
CA VAL A 330 -15.33 -14.71 -17.17
C VAL A 330 -14.53 -13.45 -16.82
N SER A 331 -13.44 -13.21 -17.57
CA SER A 331 -12.65 -11.97 -17.51
C SER A 331 -13.20 -10.93 -18.47
N ASP A 332 -13.29 -9.68 -18.02
CA ASP A 332 -13.60 -8.54 -18.90
C ASP A 332 -12.40 -8.13 -19.75
N THR A 333 -11.19 -8.62 -19.42
CA THR A 333 -9.97 -8.38 -20.18
C THR A 333 -9.71 -9.54 -21.14
N PRO A 334 -9.71 -9.32 -22.48
CA PRO A 334 -9.57 -10.40 -23.46
C PRO A 334 -8.30 -11.25 -23.30
N GLU A 335 -7.17 -10.66 -22.88
CA GLU A 335 -5.88 -11.34 -22.69
C GLU A 335 -5.59 -11.72 -21.22
N GLY A 336 -6.53 -11.46 -20.32
CA GLY A 336 -6.35 -11.66 -18.88
C GLY A 336 -6.70 -13.08 -18.46
N HIS A 337 -5.68 -13.87 -18.13
CA HIS A 337 -5.82 -15.20 -17.53
C HIS A 337 -5.23 -15.15 -16.13
N SER A 338 -5.99 -15.59 -15.14
CA SER A 338 -5.49 -15.66 -13.76
C SER A 338 -5.94 -16.94 -13.09
N LEU A 339 -5.02 -17.56 -12.36
CA LEU A 339 -5.26 -18.71 -11.49
C LEU A 339 -5.04 -18.28 -10.05
N SER A 340 -6.02 -18.48 -9.18
CA SER A 340 -5.89 -18.24 -7.74
C SER A 340 -6.20 -19.52 -6.99
N LEU A 341 -5.34 -19.87 -6.05
CA LEU A 341 -5.48 -21.00 -5.14
C LEU A 341 -5.75 -20.44 -3.75
N SER A 342 -6.79 -20.93 -3.09
CA SER A 342 -7.11 -20.54 -1.72
C SER A 342 -7.24 -21.72 -0.79
N PHE A 343 -6.75 -21.54 0.44
CA PHE A 343 -6.67 -22.57 1.47
C PHE A 343 -7.24 -22.06 2.78
N ALA A 344 -8.08 -22.89 3.41
CA ALA A 344 -8.65 -22.61 4.72
C ALA A 344 -7.61 -22.83 5.82
N LEU A 345 -7.32 -21.79 6.61
CA LEU A 345 -6.36 -21.83 7.72
C LEU A 345 -7.00 -21.32 9.03
N HIS A 346 -6.43 -21.72 10.16
CA HIS A 346 -6.66 -21.01 11.43
C HIS A 346 -5.94 -19.65 11.40
N ASP A 347 -6.10 -18.82 12.44
CA ASP A 347 -5.37 -17.55 12.50
C ASP A 347 -3.86 -17.78 12.66
N VAL A 348 -3.15 -17.70 11.54
CA VAL A 348 -1.69 -17.83 11.41
C VAL A 348 -1.09 -16.57 10.80
N SER A 349 -1.78 -15.44 10.92
CA SER A 349 -1.44 -14.19 10.23
C SER A 349 0.02 -13.74 10.45
N LYS A 350 0.56 -13.94 11.66
CA LYS A 350 1.94 -13.60 12.04
C LYS A 350 3.00 -14.56 11.50
N GLN A 351 2.58 -15.76 11.06
CA GLN A 351 3.48 -16.89 10.80
C GLN A 351 3.74 -17.15 9.31
N LEU A 352 2.99 -16.50 8.43
CA LEU A 352 3.01 -16.78 6.98
C LEU A 352 4.14 -16.09 6.22
N TYR A 353 4.86 -15.14 6.83
CA TYR A 353 5.82 -14.31 6.10
C TYR A 353 6.93 -15.13 5.42
N PRO A 354 7.63 -16.06 6.09
CA PRO A 354 8.68 -16.85 5.44
C PRO A 354 8.18 -17.74 4.29
N LEU A 355 6.93 -18.23 4.39
CA LEU A 355 6.35 -19.04 3.32
C LEU A 355 6.03 -18.18 2.08
N LYS A 356 5.47 -16.98 2.29
CA LYS A 356 5.18 -16.04 1.21
C LYS A 356 6.44 -15.65 0.45
N THR A 357 7.51 -15.34 1.17
CA THR A 357 8.80 -14.99 0.57
C THR A 357 9.37 -16.14 -0.26
N LEU A 358 9.23 -17.39 0.18
CA LEU A 358 9.67 -18.57 -0.58
C LEU A 358 8.84 -18.83 -1.85
N LEU A 359 7.53 -18.60 -1.81
CA LEU A 359 6.64 -18.80 -2.95
C LEU A 359 6.85 -17.74 -4.05
N GLU A 360 7.30 -16.55 -3.66
CA GLU A 360 7.50 -15.39 -4.53
C GLU A 360 8.97 -15.17 -4.91
N HIS A 361 9.88 -15.99 -4.39
CA HIS A 361 11.31 -15.84 -4.60
C HIS A 361 11.69 -16.03 -6.09
N LYS A 362 12.51 -15.12 -6.63
CA LYS A 362 12.85 -15.10 -8.06
C LYS A 362 14.09 -15.92 -8.45
N ASP A 363 14.82 -16.45 -7.47
CA ASP A 363 16.03 -17.25 -7.72
C ASP A 363 15.74 -18.59 -8.42
N LYS A 364 16.80 -19.17 -9.00
CA LYS A 364 16.80 -20.57 -9.46
C LYS A 364 16.38 -21.50 -8.33
N GLY A 365 15.75 -22.62 -8.70
CA GLY A 365 15.22 -23.58 -7.74
C GLY A 365 13.88 -23.18 -7.10
N GLY A 366 13.40 -21.94 -7.30
CA GLY A 366 12.10 -21.48 -6.81
C GLY A 366 10.93 -21.74 -7.79
N LEU A 367 9.72 -21.86 -7.24
CA LEU A 367 8.48 -22.03 -8.03
C LEU A 367 8.24 -20.88 -9.02
N HIS A 368 8.40 -19.63 -8.57
CA HIS A 368 8.17 -18.46 -9.41
C HIS A 368 9.06 -18.51 -10.66
N ARG A 369 10.37 -18.71 -10.47
CA ARG A 369 11.34 -18.79 -11.56
C ARG A 369 11.04 -19.91 -12.55
N LEU A 370 10.63 -21.08 -12.06
CA LEU A 370 10.27 -22.22 -12.89
C LEU A 370 9.07 -21.93 -13.81
N LEU A 371 8.03 -21.28 -13.28
CA LEU A 371 6.83 -20.96 -14.06
C LEU A 371 7.07 -19.83 -15.08
N ILE A 372 7.91 -18.86 -14.74
CA ILE A 372 8.36 -17.82 -15.69
C ILE A 372 9.19 -18.46 -16.81
N SER A 373 10.16 -19.34 -16.51
CA SER A 373 11.04 -19.94 -17.52
C SER A 373 10.32 -20.88 -18.49
N LYS A 374 9.25 -21.54 -18.05
CA LYS A 374 8.35 -22.31 -18.94
C LYS A 374 7.48 -21.42 -19.86
N GLY A 375 7.46 -20.11 -19.61
CA GLY A 375 6.59 -19.16 -20.28
C GLY A 375 5.11 -19.34 -19.90
N TRP A 376 4.82 -19.90 -18.72
CA TRP A 376 3.45 -20.16 -18.25
C TRP A 376 2.88 -19.00 -17.43
N MET A 377 3.74 -18.26 -16.75
CA MET A 377 3.34 -17.19 -15.85
C MET A 377 4.01 -15.87 -16.24
N ARG A 378 3.40 -14.74 -15.88
CA ARG A 378 3.97 -13.39 -15.97
C ARG A 378 4.36 -12.85 -14.58
N SER A 379 3.53 -13.13 -13.59
CA SER A 379 3.76 -12.75 -12.20
C SER A 379 2.96 -13.65 -11.26
N SER A 380 3.35 -13.71 -9.99
CA SER A 380 2.58 -14.32 -8.91
C SER A 380 2.65 -13.45 -7.66
N GLY A 381 1.78 -13.74 -6.71
CA GLY A 381 1.84 -13.17 -5.38
C GLY A 381 0.92 -13.90 -4.42
N SER A 382 1.11 -13.64 -3.14
CA SER A 382 0.38 -14.27 -2.06
C SER A 382 -0.17 -13.22 -1.11
N TRP A 383 -1.36 -13.46 -0.59
CA TRP A 383 -1.97 -12.60 0.40
C TRP A 383 -2.81 -13.42 1.36
N THR A 384 -3.26 -12.78 2.44
CA THR A 384 -4.01 -13.47 3.48
C THR A 384 -5.14 -12.58 3.95
N LYS A 385 -6.33 -13.16 4.03
CA LYS A 385 -7.47 -12.55 4.69
C LYS A 385 -7.62 -13.21 6.05
N CYS A 386 -7.52 -12.44 7.12
CA CYS A 386 -7.73 -12.95 8.47
C CYS A 386 -8.84 -12.16 9.12
N ILE A 387 -9.79 -12.90 9.66
CA ILE A 387 -10.93 -12.44 10.45
C ILE A 387 -10.79 -13.15 11.80
N ARG A 388 -11.26 -12.55 12.89
CA ARG A 388 -11.15 -13.18 14.22
C ARG A 388 -11.67 -14.62 14.22
N GLY A 389 -10.74 -15.57 14.38
CA GLY A 389 -11.00 -17.02 14.43
C GLY A 389 -10.55 -17.82 13.20
N PHE A 390 -10.33 -17.18 12.04
CA PHE A 390 -9.90 -17.91 10.83
C PHE A 390 -9.12 -17.03 9.82
N CYS A 391 -8.30 -17.68 8.99
CA CYS A 391 -7.64 -17.04 7.86
C CYS A 391 -7.86 -17.82 6.56
N VAL A 392 -7.89 -17.11 5.44
CA VAL A 392 -7.75 -17.68 4.11
C VAL A 392 -6.40 -17.25 3.54
N PHE A 393 -5.58 -18.22 3.17
CA PHE A 393 -4.34 -17.97 2.43
C PHE A 393 -4.61 -18.09 0.93
N TYR A 394 -4.19 -17.07 0.17
CA TYR A 394 -4.33 -17.02 -1.28
C TYR A 394 -2.95 -16.95 -1.92
N THR A 395 -2.75 -17.73 -2.98
CA THR A 395 -1.65 -17.54 -3.95
C THR A 395 -2.26 -17.39 -5.33
N TRP A 396 -1.85 -16.37 -6.07
CA TRP A 396 -2.35 -16.10 -7.42
C TRP A 396 -1.21 -16.09 -8.43
N PHE A 397 -1.56 -16.42 -9.67
CA PHE A 397 -0.67 -16.52 -10.82
C PHE A 397 -1.34 -15.78 -11.99
N ASP A 398 -0.68 -14.76 -12.55
CA ASP A 398 -1.05 -14.15 -13.83
C ASP A 398 -0.47 -15.03 -14.95
N LEU A 399 -1.36 -15.69 -15.69
CA LEU A 399 -0.99 -16.71 -16.65
C LEU A 399 -0.83 -16.13 -18.06
N THR A 400 0.12 -16.67 -18.81
CA THR A 400 0.15 -16.51 -20.27
C THR A 400 -0.94 -17.37 -20.91
N ASP A 401 -1.18 -17.22 -22.22
CA ASP A 401 -2.04 -18.16 -22.96
C ASP A 401 -1.58 -19.61 -22.80
N LYS A 402 -0.25 -19.85 -22.89
CA LYS A 402 0.35 -21.16 -22.69
C LYS A 402 0.12 -21.65 -21.26
N GLY A 403 0.30 -20.79 -20.26
CA GLY A 403 0.05 -21.16 -18.87
C GLY A 403 -1.41 -21.47 -18.56
N PHE A 404 -2.34 -20.77 -19.21
CA PHE A 404 -3.76 -21.08 -19.10
C PHE A 404 -4.08 -22.48 -19.65
N ASP A 405 -3.48 -22.87 -20.78
CA ASP A 405 -3.64 -24.22 -21.33
C ASP A 405 -3.01 -25.30 -20.43
N HIS A 406 -2.06 -24.92 -19.56
CA HIS A 406 -1.35 -25.77 -18.61
C HIS A 406 -1.69 -25.48 -17.13
N TRP A 407 -2.85 -24.88 -16.82
CA TRP A 407 -3.13 -24.41 -15.46
C TRP A 407 -3.12 -25.54 -14.40
N GLN A 408 -3.51 -26.76 -14.78
CA GLN A 408 -3.46 -27.93 -13.89
C GLN A 408 -2.02 -28.35 -13.58
N ASP A 409 -1.12 -28.21 -14.55
CA ASP A 409 0.31 -28.43 -14.35
C ASP A 409 0.88 -27.34 -13.44
N VAL A 410 0.44 -26.08 -13.57
CA VAL A 410 0.84 -25.00 -12.64
C VAL A 410 0.47 -25.35 -11.20
N VAL A 411 -0.74 -25.87 -10.96
CA VAL A 411 -1.15 -26.37 -9.63
C VAL A 411 -0.29 -27.54 -9.17
N SER A 412 0.06 -28.45 -10.08
CA SER A 412 0.97 -29.58 -9.79
C SER A 412 2.36 -29.12 -9.36
N HIS A 413 2.93 -28.11 -10.02
CA HIS A 413 4.23 -27.53 -9.64
C HIS A 413 4.15 -26.80 -8.31
N PHE A 414 3.04 -26.11 -8.01
CA PHE A 414 2.80 -25.53 -6.70
C PHE A 414 2.86 -26.59 -5.60
N PHE A 415 2.12 -27.70 -5.73
CA PHE A 415 2.16 -28.77 -4.72
C PHE A 415 3.49 -29.50 -4.67
N SER A 416 4.18 -29.68 -5.79
CA SER A 416 5.53 -30.24 -5.80
C SER A 416 6.51 -29.37 -5.00
N TYR A 417 6.37 -28.04 -5.08
CA TYR A 417 7.19 -27.11 -4.29
C TYR A 417 6.80 -27.10 -2.81
N ILE A 418 5.50 -27.16 -2.49
CA ILE A 418 5.03 -27.33 -1.11
C ILE A 418 5.57 -28.64 -0.50
N ASP A 419 5.56 -29.74 -1.26
CA ASP A 419 6.11 -31.02 -0.83
C ASP A 419 7.64 -30.95 -0.62
N TYR A 420 8.36 -30.23 -1.50
CA TYR A 420 9.79 -29.96 -1.32
C TYR A 420 10.07 -29.20 -0.01
N ILE A 421 9.32 -28.13 0.29
CA ILE A 421 9.47 -27.37 1.54
C ILE A 421 9.11 -28.25 2.75
N ARG A 422 8.17 -29.18 2.60
CA ARG A 422 7.80 -30.10 3.70
C ARG A 422 8.88 -31.15 3.96
N SER A 423 9.52 -31.68 2.92
CA SER A 423 10.51 -32.75 3.05
C SER A 423 11.93 -32.26 3.33
N THR A 424 12.22 -31.01 3.06
CA THR A 424 13.55 -30.41 3.19
C THR A 424 13.48 -29.34 4.28
N PRO A 425 14.22 -29.46 5.39
CA PRO A 425 14.25 -28.43 6.42
C PRO A 425 14.71 -27.08 5.85
N LEU A 426 14.13 -25.98 6.35
CA LEU A 426 14.62 -24.64 6.02
C LEU A 426 16.10 -24.51 6.40
N PRO A 427 16.94 -23.89 5.57
CA PRO A 427 18.33 -23.66 5.93
C PRO A 427 18.43 -22.76 7.17
N ASP A 428 19.39 -23.05 8.05
CA ASP A 428 19.58 -22.32 9.31
C ASP A 428 19.76 -20.80 9.10
N TYR A 429 20.36 -20.40 7.97
CA TYR A 429 20.58 -19.00 7.64
C TYR A 429 19.31 -18.26 7.21
N TYR A 430 18.27 -18.96 6.72
CA TYR A 430 17.17 -18.32 6.00
C TYR A 430 16.34 -17.40 6.89
N LEU A 431 16.00 -17.86 8.10
CA LEU A 431 15.23 -17.06 9.05
C LEU A 431 16.05 -15.87 9.57
N GLU A 432 17.36 -16.07 9.80
CA GLU A 432 18.25 -15.00 10.24
C GLU A 432 18.44 -13.94 9.14
N GLU A 433 18.49 -14.35 7.88
CA GLU A 433 18.49 -13.45 6.73
C GLU A 433 17.19 -12.62 6.65
N LEU A 434 16.02 -13.25 6.74
CA LEU A 434 14.74 -12.53 6.76
C LEU A 434 14.68 -11.54 7.93
N LYS A 435 15.12 -11.95 9.12
CA LYS A 435 15.21 -11.05 10.28
C LYS A 435 16.18 -9.90 10.03
N ALA A 436 17.32 -10.14 9.39
CA ALA A 436 18.28 -9.09 9.06
C ALA A 436 17.69 -8.07 8.08
N ILE A 437 17.08 -8.53 6.98
CA ILE A 437 16.40 -7.67 5.99
C ILE A 437 15.34 -6.81 6.67
N LEU A 438 14.47 -7.44 7.46
CA LEU A 438 13.40 -6.77 8.18
C LEU A 438 13.90 -5.77 9.23
N ASN A 439 14.98 -6.10 9.93
CA ASN A 439 15.63 -5.18 10.88
C ASN A 439 16.25 -3.98 10.17
N ILE A 440 16.82 -4.17 8.97
CA ILE A 440 17.38 -3.09 8.16
C ILE A 440 16.27 -2.13 7.73
N ASP A 441 15.17 -2.66 7.20
CA ASP A 441 14.00 -1.87 6.83
C ASP A 441 13.45 -1.14 8.05
N TYR A 442 13.25 -1.84 9.17
CA TYR A 442 12.78 -1.25 10.41
C TYR A 442 13.66 -0.09 10.89
N ARG A 443 14.98 -0.30 10.96
CA ARG A 443 15.93 0.63 11.59
C ARG A 443 15.96 2.00 10.92
N PHE A 444 15.78 2.07 9.61
CA PHE A 444 15.88 3.32 8.85
C PHE A 444 14.55 3.81 8.29
N THR A 445 13.44 3.13 8.59
CA THR A 445 12.11 3.60 8.21
C THR A 445 11.62 4.66 9.20
N SER A 446 11.01 5.72 8.69
CA SER A 446 10.25 6.67 9.51
C SER A 446 9.02 5.97 10.12
N SER A 447 8.36 6.61 11.08
CA SER A 447 7.08 6.09 11.59
C SER A 447 6.12 5.80 10.42
N PHE A 448 5.50 4.62 10.40
CA PHE A 448 4.41 4.32 9.48
C PHE A 448 3.10 5.01 9.91
N SER A 449 2.06 4.98 9.06
CA SER A 449 0.83 5.74 9.31
C SER A 449 0.13 5.32 10.61
N LEU A 450 -0.45 6.29 11.32
CA LEU A 450 -1.26 6.04 12.51
C LEU A 450 -2.42 5.07 12.21
N THR A 451 -3.02 5.17 11.03
CA THR A 451 -4.16 4.32 10.67
C THR A 451 -3.80 2.83 10.67
N THR A 452 -2.66 2.49 10.07
CA THR A 452 -2.12 1.12 10.12
C THR A 452 -1.77 0.71 11.54
N GLN A 453 -1.22 1.61 12.37
CA GLN A 453 -0.93 1.30 13.78
C GLN A 453 -2.18 0.91 14.57
N VAL A 454 -3.29 1.64 14.38
CA VAL A 454 -4.56 1.39 15.09
C VAL A 454 -5.17 0.04 14.68
N GLU A 455 -5.11 -0.30 13.39
CA GLU A 455 -5.56 -1.61 12.90
C GLU A 455 -4.76 -2.78 13.49
N LEU A 456 -3.49 -2.56 13.85
CA LEU A 456 -2.63 -3.58 14.44
C LEU A 456 -2.88 -3.81 15.94
N ILE A 457 -3.57 -2.91 16.65
CA ILE A 457 -3.89 -3.03 18.10
C ILE A 457 -4.71 -4.30 18.40
N GLU A 458 -5.44 -4.79 17.41
CA GLU A 458 -6.17 -6.06 17.52
C GLU A 458 -5.23 -7.28 17.54
N LYS A 459 -4.12 -7.23 16.80
CA LYS A 459 -3.23 -8.37 16.54
C LYS A 459 -1.98 -8.38 17.41
N TYR A 460 -1.57 -7.21 17.90
CA TYR A 460 -0.31 -7.01 18.62
C TYR A 460 -0.53 -6.24 19.92
N ASN A 461 0.39 -6.45 20.86
CA ASN A 461 0.40 -5.68 22.11
C ASN A 461 0.77 -4.22 21.83
N LEU A 462 0.18 -3.28 22.58
CA LEU A 462 0.45 -1.84 22.41
C LEU A 462 1.95 -1.51 22.47
N SER A 463 2.72 -2.21 23.31
CA SER A 463 4.17 -2.04 23.46
C SER A 463 4.98 -2.34 22.18
N GLU A 464 4.41 -3.10 21.26
CA GLU A 464 5.07 -3.58 20.04
C GLU A 464 4.60 -2.85 18.78
N ILE A 465 3.52 -2.06 18.87
CA ILE A 465 2.84 -1.48 17.70
C ILE A 465 3.79 -0.70 16.80
N ALA A 466 4.72 0.08 17.36
CA ALA A 466 5.69 0.85 16.58
C ALA A 466 6.69 -0.01 15.77
N SER A 467 6.76 -1.32 16.03
CA SER A 467 7.70 -2.26 15.40
C SER A 467 7.04 -3.46 14.70
N ALA A 468 5.80 -3.78 15.07
CA ALA A 468 5.07 -4.96 14.62
C ALA A 468 4.96 -5.16 13.10
N PRO A 469 4.75 -4.12 12.26
CA PRO A 469 4.67 -4.33 10.82
C PRO A 469 6.02 -4.66 10.16
N TYR A 470 7.14 -4.36 10.81
CA TYR A 470 8.46 -4.50 10.20
C TYR A 470 9.24 -5.71 10.68
N LEU A 471 8.85 -6.31 11.80
CA LEU A 471 9.64 -7.36 12.43
C LEU A 471 8.83 -8.65 12.51
N LEU A 472 9.51 -9.79 12.44
CA LEU A 472 8.93 -11.10 12.75
C LEU A 472 8.73 -11.25 14.26
N ILE A 473 7.88 -10.41 14.83
CA ILE A 473 7.47 -10.50 16.24
C ILE A 473 6.62 -11.75 16.38
N ASP A 474 6.94 -12.56 17.40
CA ASP A 474 6.25 -13.82 17.72
C ASP A 474 6.32 -14.92 16.64
N TYR A 475 7.25 -14.86 15.69
CA TYR A 475 7.41 -15.97 14.73
C TYR A 475 8.01 -17.20 15.42
N GLU A 476 7.37 -18.36 15.24
CA GLU A 476 7.88 -19.64 15.73
C GLU A 476 8.05 -20.61 14.54
N PRO A 477 9.25 -21.18 14.31
CA PRO A 477 9.54 -22.04 13.15
C PRO A 477 8.58 -23.24 13.00
N GLU A 478 8.05 -23.76 14.11
CA GLU A 478 7.13 -24.89 14.16
C GLU A 478 5.83 -24.62 13.37
N TRP A 479 5.40 -23.35 13.27
CA TRP A 479 4.22 -22.96 12.50
C TRP A 479 4.36 -23.26 11.01
N MET A 480 5.58 -23.31 10.46
CA MET A 480 5.78 -23.65 9.06
C MET A 480 5.20 -25.03 8.74
N GLY A 481 5.46 -26.03 9.58
CA GLY A 481 4.90 -27.38 9.42
C GLY A 481 3.37 -27.37 9.51
N ILE A 482 2.82 -26.70 10.52
CA ILE A 482 1.36 -26.58 10.74
C ILE A 482 0.66 -25.94 9.53
N ILE A 483 1.27 -24.91 8.93
CA ILE A 483 0.75 -24.24 7.74
C ILE A 483 0.83 -25.18 6.53
N LEU A 484 1.98 -25.81 6.29
CA LEU A 484 2.19 -26.71 5.15
C LEU A 484 1.24 -27.92 5.19
N ASP A 485 0.89 -28.41 6.38
CA ASP A 485 -0.09 -29.50 6.55
C ASP A 485 -1.51 -29.11 6.12
N LYS A 486 -1.81 -27.81 6.06
CA LYS A 486 -3.07 -27.29 5.54
C LYS A 486 -3.02 -26.94 4.06
N LEU A 487 -1.84 -26.82 3.45
CA LEU A 487 -1.66 -26.57 2.02
C LEU A 487 -1.67 -27.87 1.22
N THR A 488 -2.84 -28.50 1.16
CA THR A 488 -3.04 -29.80 0.49
C THR A 488 -4.11 -29.71 -0.60
N PRO A 489 -4.10 -30.62 -1.59
CA PRO A 489 -5.18 -30.69 -2.58
C PRO A 489 -6.57 -30.90 -1.96
N ASP A 490 -6.66 -31.53 -0.78
CA ASP A 490 -7.92 -31.74 -0.08
C ASP A 490 -8.53 -30.46 0.49
N ASN A 491 -7.69 -29.47 0.80
CA ASN A 491 -8.11 -28.18 1.37
C ASN A 491 -8.13 -27.05 0.33
N LEU A 492 -7.98 -27.39 -0.95
CA LEU A 492 -7.83 -26.44 -2.05
C LEU A 492 -9.17 -25.93 -2.58
N ARG A 493 -9.23 -24.64 -2.89
CA ARG A 493 -10.19 -24.03 -3.80
C ARG A 493 -9.44 -23.38 -4.96
N VAL A 494 -9.96 -23.52 -6.18
CA VAL A 494 -9.36 -22.96 -7.40
C VAL A 494 -10.30 -21.93 -8.00
N LEU A 495 -9.82 -20.70 -8.21
CA LEU A 495 -10.49 -19.69 -9.04
C LEU A 495 -9.68 -19.48 -10.32
N LEU A 496 -10.25 -19.88 -11.45
CA LEU A 496 -9.67 -19.71 -12.78
C LEU A 496 -10.47 -18.63 -13.53
N THR A 497 -9.81 -17.51 -13.83
CA THR A 497 -10.41 -16.37 -14.53
C THR A 497 -9.88 -16.30 -15.96
N SER A 498 -10.77 -16.24 -16.95
CA SER A 498 -10.39 -16.03 -18.36
C SER A 498 -11.55 -15.53 -19.21
N SER A 499 -11.26 -14.72 -20.22
CA SER A 499 -12.21 -14.33 -21.27
C SER A 499 -12.67 -15.54 -22.12
N ARG A 500 -11.86 -16.62 -22.17
CA ARG A 500 -12.16 -17.85 -22.92
C ARG A 500 -13.38 -18.61 -22.38
N PHE A 501 -13.83 -18.29 -21.17
CA PHE A 501 -15.05 -18.88 -20.61
C PHE A 501 -16.34 -18.18 -21.07
N ASN A 502 -16.24 -17.09 -21.84
CA ASN A 502 -17.42 -16.39 -22.34
C ASN A 502 -18.35 -17.33 -23.12
N GLY A 503 -19.62 -17.38 -22.74
CA GLY A 503 -20.63 -18.29 -23.31
C GLY A 503 -20.57 -19.74 -22.81
N SER A 504 -19.64 -20.09 -21.92
CA SER A 504 -19.48 -21.46 -21.37
C SER A 504 -19.80 -21.59 -19.87
N THR A 505 -20.13 -20.48 -19.21
CA THR A 505 -20.53 -20.43 -17.80
C THR A 505 -22.04 -20.63 -17.64
N ASP A 506 -22.46 -21.27 -16.56
CA ASP A 506 -23.85 -21.66 -16.29
C ASP A 506 -24.52 -20.88 -15.15
N ARG A 507 -23.78 -20.01 -14.45
CA ARG A 507 -24.28 -19.19 -13.34
C ARG A 507 -23.96 -17.72 -13.53
N LEU A 508 -24.80 -16.88 -12.94
CA LEU A 508 -24.61 -15.44 -12.87
C LEU A 508 -24.78 -15.00 -11.42
N GLU A 509 -23.74 -14.41 -10.84
CA GLU A 509 -23.81 -13.78 -9.52
C GLU A 509 -24.65 -12.49 -9.63
N PRO A 510 -25.74 -12.36 -8.86
CA PRO A 510 -26.81 -11.38 -9.12
C PRO A 510 -26.45 -9.93 -8.78
N LEU A 511 -25.47 -9.68 -7.91
CA LEU A 511 -25.11 -8.32 -7.52
C LEU A 511 -24.20 -7.69 -8.59
N TYR A 512 -23.05 -8.29 -8.83
CA TYR A 512 -22.04 -7.74 -9.73
C TYR A 512 -22.20 -8.22 -11.18
N ASN A 513 -23.19 -9.07 -11.48
CA ASN A 513 -23.37 -9.71 -12.78
C ASN A 513 -22.10 -10.48 -13.19
N THR A 514 -21.55 -11.24 -12.25
CA THR A 514 -20.34 -12.03 -12.49
C THR A 514 -20.73 -13.37 -13.10
N ALA A 515 -20.42 -13.58 -14.38
CA ALA A 515 -20.64 -14.85 -15.05
C ALA A 515 -19.57 -15.87 -14.60
N PHE A 516 -20.03 -17.01 -14.08
CA PHE A 516 -19.15 -18.06 -13.58
C PHE A 516 -19.76 -19.45 -13.69
N SER A 517 -18.94 -20.49 -13.56
CA SER A 517 -19.39 -21.85 -13.29
C SER A 517 -18.63 -22.43 -12.11
N MET A 518 -19.22 -23.40 -11.43
CA MET A 518 -18.63 -24.05 -10.27
C MET A 518 -18.82 -25.55 -10.37
N ALA A 519 -17.74 -26.30 -10.20
CA ALA A 519 -17.75 -27.76 -10.19
C ALA A 519 -16.82 -28.30 -9.10
N ALA A 520 -17.06 -29.52 -8.65
CA ALA A 520 -16.10 -30.24 -7.83
C ALA A 520 -14.80 -30.48 -8.63
N ILE A 521 -13.65 -30.43 -7.95
CA ILE A 521 -12.38 -30.85 -8.52
C ILE A 521 -12.48 -32.35 -8.81
N PRO A 522 -12.20 -32.82 -10.05
CA PRO A 522 -12.19 -34.23 -10.37
C PRO A 522 -11.26 -35.04 -9.46
N ALA A 523 -11.66 -36.24 -9.05
CA ALA A 523 -10.86 -37.09 -8.17
C ALA A 523 -9.49 -37.45 -8.78
N GLU A 524 -9.42 -37.57 -10.11
CA GLU A 524 -8.17 -37.75 -10.86
C GLU A 524 -7.22 -36.57 -10.67
N ASN A 525 -7.71 -35.32 -10.68
CA ASN A 525 -6.89 -34.13 -10.44
C ASN A 525 -6.36 -34.08 -9.01
N ILE A 526 -7.21 -34.39 -8.02
CA ILE A 526 -6.78 -34.47 -6.62
C ILE A 526 -5.68 -35.53 -6.47
N THR A 527 -5.86 -36.70 -7.09
CA THR A 527 -4.86 -37.78 -7.06
C THR A 527 -3.56 -37.35 -7.73
N TYR A 528 -3.66 -36.74 -8.92
CA TYR A 528 -2.54 -36.19 -9.67
C TYR A 528 -1.75 -35.16 -8.85
N TRP A 529 -2.43 -34.21 -8.19
CA TRP A 529 -1.78 -33.19 -7.37
C TRP A 529 -1.22 -33.73 -6.04
N LYS A 530 -1.81 -34.78 -5.46
CA LYS A 530 -1.24 -35.47 -4.28
C LYS A 530 0.00 -36.28 -4.63
N GLN A 531 0.09 -36.75 -5.87
CA GLN A 531 1.23 -37.50 -6.39
C GLN A 531 2.24 -36.58 -7.09
N ALA A 532 2.03 -35.26 -7.06
CA ALA A 532 2.90 -34.28 -7.66
C ALA A 532 4.25 -34.24 -6.92
N ARG A 533 5.10 -35.21 -7.24
CA ARG A 533 6.52 -35.24 -6.95
C ARG A 533 7.20 -35.21 -8.28
N ASP A 534 7.41 -34.02 -8.81
CA ASP A 534 8.14 -33.92 -10.07
C ASP A 534 9.62 -34.19 -9.79
N GLY A 535 10.02 -35.47 -9.79
CA GLY A 535 11.42 -35.90 -9.67
C GLY A 535 12.30 -35.44 -10.84
N ARG A 536 11.77 -34.60 -11.74
CA ARG A 536 12.48 -33.95 -12.85
C ARG A 536 12.78 -32.47 -12.56
N VAL A 537 12.24 -31.89 -11.48
CA VAL A 537 12.46 -30.49 -11.10
C VAL A 537 13.38 -30.45 -9.89
N ASP A 538 14.54 -29.83 -10.06
CA ASP A 538 15.54 -29.63 -9.00
C ASP A 538 15.19 -28.37 -8.20
N PHE A 539 14.20 -28.49 -7.29
CA PHE A 539 13.90 -27.43 -6.35
C PHE A 539 15.01 -27.34 -5.31
N HIS A 540 15.46 -26.11 -5.04
CA HIS A 540 16.39 -25.83 -3.97
C HIS A 540 16.06 -24.47 -3.35
N TYR A 541 16.46 -24.28 -2.10
CA TYR A 541 16.31 -22.98 -1.44
C TYR A 541 17.22 -21.93 -2.11
N PRO A 542 16.86 -20.64 -2.02
CA PRO A 542 17.73 -19.58 -2.49
C PRO A 542 19.07 -19.60 -1.75
N GLU A 543 20.14 -19.31 -2.46
CA GLU A 543 21.47 -19.19 -1.87
C GLU A 543 21.48 -18.06 -0.83
N GLN A 544 22.37 -18.15 0.16
CA GLN A 544 22.51 -17.12 1.18
C GLN A 544 22.82 -15.76 0.54
N ASN A 545 22.02 -14.74 0.86
CA ASN A 545 22.15 -13.45 0.22
C ASN A 545 23.35 -12.66 0.77
N ARG A 546 24.45 -12.69 0.01
CA ARG A 546 25.69 -11.96 0.32
C ARG A 546 25.57 -10.43 0.27
N TRP A 547 24.45 -9.90 -0.23
CA TRP A 547 24.24 -8.46 -0.37
C TRP A 547 23.76 -7.77 0.89
N ILE A 548 23.35 -8.53 1.92
CA ILE A 548 22.87 -7.98 3.20
C ILE A 548 23.98 -7.11 3.82
N PRO A 549 23.77 -5.79 3.97
CA PRO A 549 24.74 -4.92 4.59
C PRO A 549 24.85 -5.20 6.09
N LEU A 550 26.08 -5.17 6.60
CA LEU A 550 26.42 -5.38 8.01
C LEU A 550 26.88 -4.06 8.66
N ASN A 551 27.42 -3.14 7.86
CA ASN A 551 27.94 -1.87 8.32
C ASN A 551 27.02 -0.71 7.91
N PHE A 552 26.47 -0.03 8.91
CA PHE A 552 25.63 1.16 8.75
C PHE A 552 26.24 2.41 9.39
N SER A 553 27.57 2.42 9.53
CA SER A 553 28.27 3.55 10.14
C SER A 553 28.14 4.80 9.27
N ILE A 554 27.85 5.92 9.91
CA ILE A 554 27.91 7.23 9.26
C ILE A 554 29.35 7.71 9.33
N HIS A 555 29.94 7.95 8.17
CA HIS A 555 31.31 8.43 8.05
C HIS A 555 31.39 9.91 8.46
N ASN A 556 32.46 10.27 9.15
CA ASN A 556 32.80 11.67 9.36
C ASN A 556 33.18 12.31 8.02
N ALA A 557 33.08 13.64 7.96
CA ALA A 557 33.57 14.41 6.82
C ALA A 557 35.03 14.07 6.53
N ASP A 558 35.33 13.78 5.27
CA ASP A 558 36.70 13.59 4.78
C ASP A 558 37.51 14.89 4.98
N ALA A 559 38.84 14.76 5.08
CA ALA A 559 39.70 15.88 5.43
C ALA A 559 39.64 17.05 4.42
N ASP A 560 39.32 16.74 3.18
CA ASP A 560 39.15 17.64 2.03
C ASP A 560 37.68 17.84 1.63
N TRP A 561 36.75 17.60 2.57
CA TRP A 561 35.32 17.78 2.35
C TRP A 561 34.97 19.19 1.87
N HIS A 562 34.05 19.28 0.91
CA HIS A 562 33.56 20.53 0.35
C HIS A 562 32.02 20.56 0.34
N PRO A 563 31.37 21.72 0.60
CA PRO A 563 29.90 21.86 0.59
C PRO A 563 29.25 21.70 -0.79
N THR A 564 30.03 21.45 -1.84
CA THR A 564 29.57 21.25 -3.22
C THR A 564 30.31 20.08 -3.85
N PRO A 565 29.75 19.40 -4.86
CA PRO A 565 30.44 18.33 -5.57
C PRO A 565 31.80 18.77 -6.12
N THR A 566 32.80 17.91 -5.96
CA THR A 566 34.18 18.13 -6.40
C THR A 566 34.55 17.17 -7.52
N LEU A 567 35.32 17.64 -8.50
CA LEU A 567 35.88 16.80 -9.55
C LEU A 567 37.20 16.19 -9.04
N LEU A 568 37.20 14.90 -8.72
CA LEU A 568 38.38 14.18 -8.21
C LEU A 568 39.28 13.63 -9.31
N VAL A 569 38.70 13.30 -10.47
CA VAL A 569 39.43 12.81 -11.64
C VAL A 569 38.88 13.51 -12.88
N ASP A 570 39.78 14.10 -13.68
CA ASP A 570 39.48 14.74 -14.95
C ASP A 570 40.45 14.22 -16.04
N GLU A 571 40.15 13.04 -16.57
CA GLU A 571 40.89 12.44 -17.68
C GLU A 571 40.06 12.56 -18.96
N ASP A 572 40.73 12.51 -20.13
CA ASP A 572 40.07 12.63 -21.44
C ASP A 572 38.88 11.67 -21.64
N ARG A 573 38.96 10.45 -21.09
CA ARG A 573 37.93 9.40 -21.25
C ARG A 573 37.06 9.20 -20.00
N PHE A 574 37.54 9.66 -18.84
CA PHE A 574 36.95 9.32 -17.54
C PHE A 574 36.91 10.53 -16.62
N ARG A 575 35.73 10.83 -16.08
CA ARG A 575 35.56 11.84 -15.03
C ARG A 575 34.95 11.23 -13.77
N LEU A 576 35.41 11.67 -12.60
CA LEU A 576 34.81 11.32 -11.30
C LEU A 576 34.42 12.58 -10.53
N TRP A 577 33.12 12.81 -10.44
CA TRP A 577 32.52 13.75 -9.51
C TRP A 577 32.19 13.06 -8.19
N TYR A 578 32.46 13.73 -7.09
CA TYR A 578 32.27 13.21 -5.74
C TYR A 578 31.57 14.23 -4.86
N TYR A 579 30.65 13.77 -4.01
CA TYR A 579 30.06 14.58 -2.95
C TYR A 579 29.71 13.73 -1.72
N GLN A 580 30.41 13.97 -0.62
CA GLN A 580 30.06 13.35 0.65
C GLN A 580 28.90 14.09 1.32
N ASP A 581 27.82 13.36 1.61
CA ASP A 581 26.73 13.91 2.39
C ASP A 581 27.02 13.85 3.89
N THR A 582 26.95 15.01 4.54
CA THR A 582 27.06 15.17 6.00
C THR A 582 25.75 15.66 6.62
N THR A 583 24.67 15.81 5.82
CA THR A 583 23.43 16.47 6.23
C THR A 583 22.32 15.48 6.59
N PHE A 584 22.15 14.38 5.86
CA PHE A 584 21.04 13.45 6.08
C PHE A 584 21.34 12.40 7.16
N ASN A 585 22.59 12.26 7.60
CA ASN A 585 23.03 11.30 8.63
C ASN A 585 22.48 9.88 8.37
N SER A 586 22.58 9.43 7.12
CA SER A 586 21.97 8.20 6.61
C SER A 586 23.02 7.30 5.98
N PRO A 587 23.00 5.97 6.19
CA PRO A 587 24.00 5.05 5.65
C PRO A 587 23.74 4.73 4.17
N ARG A 588 23.27 5.72 3.40
CA ARG A 588 22.84 5.55 2.02
C ARG A 588 23.70 6.37 1.09
N SER A 589 23.89 5.85 -0.11
CA SER A 589 24.65 6.48 -1.17
C SER A 589 24.09 6.12 -2.53
N LYS A 590 24.52 6.88 -3.52
CA LYS A 590 24.17 6.68 -4.92
C LYS A 590 25.40 6.88 -5.79
N ALA A 591 25.54 6.03 -6.80
CA ALA A 591 26.49 6.22 -7.88
C ALA A 591 25.74 6.23 -9.21
N GLU A 592 26.05 7.24 -10.03
CA GLU A 592 25.56 7.37 -11.40
C GLU A 592 26.75 7.27 -12.35
N VAL A 593 26.75 6.23 -13.19
CA VAL A 593 27.76 6.00 -14.22
C VAL A 593 27.12 6.29 -15.57
N TYR A 594 27.58 7.35 -16.21
CA TYR A 594 27.15 7.78 -17.53
C TYR A 594 28.11 7.23 -18.58
N LEU A 595 27.73 6.16 -19.26
CA LEU A 595 28.45 5.58 -20.40
C LEU A 595 28.09 6.39 -21.66
N ARG A 596 28.95 7.32 -22.05
CA ARG A 596 28.72 8.28 -23.14
C ARG A 596 29.22 7.78 -24.50
N THR A 597 28.43 7.97 -25.55
CA THR A 597 28.80 7.63 -26.93
C THR A 597 28.12 8.52 -27.97
N ASN A 598 28.77 8.71 -29.11
CA ASN A 598 28.19 9.35 -30.29
C ASN A 598 27.37 8.40 -31.18
N ALA A 599 27.36 7.09 -30.88
CA ALA A 599 26.74 6.07 -31.72
C ALA A 599 25.19 6.10 -31.74
N ILE A 600 24.51 6.74 -30.77
CA ILE A 600 23.05 6.62 -30.54
C ILE A 600 22.25 7.86 -31.02
N ARG A 601 22.84 8.68 -31.89
CA ARG A 601 22.27 9.99 -32.26
C ARG A 601 21.11 9.94 -33.25
N GLU A 602 20.99 8.87 -34.03
CA GLU A 602 19.95 8.76 -35.05
C GLU A 602 18.75 7.95 -34.54
N ASP A 603 17.53 8.39 -34.85
CA ASP A 603 16.29 7.72 -34.43
C ASP A 603 16.19 6.25 -34.89
N ARG A 604 16.76 5.90 -36.06
CA ARG A 604 16.80 4.50 -36.52
C ARG A 604 17.64 3.62 -35.58
N ILE A 605 18.74 4.16 -35.07
CA ILE A 605 19.66 3.46 -34.17
C ILE A 605 19.05 3.31 -32.79
N ARG A 606 18.34 4.33 -32.31
CA ARG A 606 17.62 4.33 -31.03
C ARG A 606 16.58 3.23 -30.91
N THR A 607 16.00 2.85 -32.04
CA THR A 607 15.07 1.72 -32.11
C THR A 607 15.77 0.40 -31.77
N GLY A 608 17.00 0.19 -32.26
CA GLY A 608 17.86 -0.92 -31.85
C GLY A 608 18.29 -0.83 -30.39
N VAL A 609 18.64 0.37 -29.91
CA VAL A 609 18.99 0.60 -28.49
C VAL A 609 17.85 0.25 -27.54
N ALA A 610 16.61 0.57 -27.89
CA ALA A 610 15.45 0.19 -27.06
C ALA A 610 15.30 -1.34 -26.92
N LEU A 611 15.66 -2.11 -27.94
CA LEU A 611 15.69 -3.58 -27.87
C LEU A 611 16.85 -4.09 -27.02
N ILE A 612 18.04 -3.50 -27.18
CA ILE A 612 19.22 -3.81 -26.37
C ILE A 612 18.91 -3.55 -24.89
N GLU A 613 18.31 -2.41 -24.58
CA GLU A 613 17.93 -2.02 -23.22
C GLU A 613 16.90 -2.98 -22.61
N ASP A 614 15.81 -3.30 -23.32
CA ASP A 614 14.79 -4.25 -22.83
C ASP A 614 15.41 -5.63 -22.59
N CYS A 615 16.23 -6.11 -23.53
CA CYS A 615 16.88 -7.41 -23.37
C CYS A 615 17.91 -7.45 -22.26
N PHE A 616 18.70 -6.40 -22.09
CA PHE A 616 19.65 -6.31 -20.99
C PHE A 616 18.93 -6.28 -19.63
N LYS A 617 17.85 -5.50 -19.50
CA LYS A 617 17.05 -5.45 -18.28
C LYS A 617 16.50 -6.83 -17.89
N ARG A 618 16.02 -7.59 -18.87
CA ARG A 618 15.55 -8.97 -18.66
C ARG A 618 16.68 -9.92 -18.32
N SER A 619 17.88 -9.74 -18.88
CA SER A 619 19.01 -10.63 -18.61
C SER A 619 19.58 -10.44 -17.20
N ILE A 620 19.63 -9.20 -16.70
CA ILE A 620 20.18 -8.89 -15.37
C ILE A 620 19.16 -9.03 -14.23
N GLU A 621 17.85 -9.17 -14.52
CA GLU A 621 16.80 -9.18 -13.49
C GLU A 621 17.08 -10.20 -12.38
N GLU A 622 17.64 -11.36 -12.74
CA GLU A 622 18.00 -12.41 -11.79
C GLU A 622 19.16 -12.00 -10.88
N ASP A 623 20.30 -11.59 -11.45
CA ASP A 623 21.48 -11.17 -10.68
C ASP A 623 21.20 -9.92 -9.83
N ALA A 624 20.29 -9.05 -10.27
CA ALA A 624 19.89 -7.84 -9.56
C ALA A 624 18.83 -8.07 -8.47
N TYR A 625 18.25 -9.28 -8.37
CA TYR A 625 17.19 -9.56 -7.40
C TYR A 625 17.71 -9.58 -5.95
N GLY A 626 18.78 -10.33 -5.68
CA GLY A 626 19.40 -10.40 -4.34
C GLY A 626 19.72 -9.02 -3.72
N PRO A 627 20.42 -8.11 -4.44
CA PRO A 627 20.61 -6.73 -4.00
C PRO A 627 19.28 -5.98 -3.76
N ALA A 628 18.30 -6.12 -4.65
CA ALA A 628 17.04 -5.39 -4.56
C ALA A 628 16.23 -5.76 -3.31
N VAL A 629 16.29 -7.02 -2.87
CA VAL A 629 15.62 -7.51 -1.64
C VAL A 629 16.16 -6.83 -0.38
N VAL A 630 17.43 -6.41 -0.36
CA VAL A 630 18.08 -5.75 0.79
C VAL A 630 18.14 -4.21 0.66
N GLY A 631 17.35 -3.63 -0.25
CA GLY A 631 17.29 -2.18 -0.45
C GLY A 631 18.45 -1.59 -1.28
N LEU A 632 19.14 -2.40 -2.08
CA LEU A 632 20.14 -1.97 -3.06
C LEU A 632 19.55 -2.04 -4.46
N TYR A 633 19.30 -0.89 -5.08
CA TYR A 633 18.60 -0.79 -6.35
C TYR A 633 19.56 -0.41 -7.48
N ALA A 634 19.44 -1.12 -8.59
CA ALA A 634 20.10 -0.79 -9.84
C ALA A 634 19.08 -0.39 -10.90
N TYR A 635 19.37 0.69 -11.63
CA TYR A 635 18.59 1.14 -12.78
C TYR A 635 19.51 1.27 -13.98
N PHE A 636 19.05 0.74 -15.10
CA PHE A 636 19.72 0.87 -16.39
C PHE A 636 18.79 1.62 -17.35
N GLN A 637 19.26 2.69 -17.97
CA GLN A 637 18.44 3.48 -18.88
C GLN A 637 19.29 3.95 -20.06
N SER A 638 18.76 3.89 -21.28
CA SER A 638 19.36 4.59 -22.41
C SER A 638 18.95 6.07 -22.42
N ASP A 639 19.87 6.93 -22.81
CA ASP A 639 19.61 8.34 -23.07
C ASP A 639 20.11 8.74 -24.48
N ILE A 640 20.03 10.04 -24.78
CA ILE A 640 20.39 10.57 -26.09
C ILE A 640 21.90 10.52 -26.39
N GLY A 641 22.71 10.39 -25.34
CA GLY A 641 24.16 10.40 -25.39
C GLY A 641 24.80 9.11 -24.91
N GLY A 642 24.04 8.03 -24.70
CA GLY A 642 24.57 6.76 -24.21
C GLY A 642 23.66 5.99 -23.27
N PHE A 643 24.25 5.42 -22.22
CA PHE A 643 23.54 4.68 -21.17
C PHE A 643 23.88 5.27 -19.80
N ARG A 644 22.91 5.22 -18.89
CA ARG A 644 23.08 5.56 -17.49
C ARG A 644 22.83 4.32 -16.64
N VAL A 645 23.83 3.97 -15.84
CA VAL A 645 23.74 3.01 -14.75
C VAL A 645 23.61 3.81 -13.46
N THR A 646 22.50 3.65 -12.76
CA THR A 646 22.30 4.26 -11.44
C THR A 646 22.22 3.14 -10.42
N VAL A 647 23.12 3.12 -9.44
CA VAL A 647 23.01 2.24 -8.27
C VAL A 647 22.79 3.08 -7.02
N GLN A 648 21.91 2.64 -6.13
CA GLN A 648 21.58 3.36 -4.91
C GLN A 648 21.15 2.42 -3.78
N GLY A 649 21.41 2.82 -2.54
CA GLY A 649 21.03 2.05 -1.35
C GLY A 649 22.09 2.17 -0.26
N TYR A 650 22.29 1.12 0.52
CA TYR A 650 23.28 1.08 1.61
C TYR A 650 24.72 1.14 1.08
N ASN A 651 25.55 2.00 1.66
CA ASN A 651 26.84 2.37 1.05
C ASN A 651 27.88 1.23 1.00
N GLU A 652 27.86 0.29 1.94
CA GLU A 652 28.85 -0.80 2.06
C GLU A 652 29.03 -1.60 0.75
N ARG A 653 27.91 -1.94 0.09
CA ARG A 653 27.89 -2.79 -1.12
C ARG A 653 27.68 -2.02 -2.42
N LEU A 654 27.66 -0.68 -2.35
CA LEU A 654 27.39 0.17 -3.52
C LEU A 654 28.41 -0.05 -4.65
N PRO A 655 29.74 -0.12 -4.41
CA PRO A 655 30.71 -0.35 -5.49
C PRO A 655 30.58 -1.75 -6.13
N GLU A 656 30.27 -2.76 -5.32
CA GLU A 656 30.04 -4.14 -5.80
C GLU A 656 28.83 -4.21 -6.72
N LEU A 657 27.74 -3.49 -6.39
CA LEU A 657 26.55 -3.43 -7.24
C LEU A 657 26.82 -2.67 -8.55
N ALA A 658 27.57 -1.56 -8.50
CA ALA A 658 27.98 -0.84 -9.70
C ALA A 658 28.78 -1.77 -10.64
N HIS A 659 29.74 -2.50 -10.07
CA HIS A 659 30.54 -3.47 -10.81
C HIS A 659 29.68 -4.54 -11.46
N LEU A 660 28.76 -5.17 -10.71
CA LEU A 660 27.84 -6.19 -11.24
C LEU A 660 27.09 -5.70 -12.48
N VAL A 661 26.46 -4.53 -12.41
CA VAL A 661 25.65 -4.01 -13.52
C VAL A 661 26.53 -3.69 -14.73
N LEU A 662 27.69 -3.07 -14.51
CA LEU A 662 28.61 -2.72 -15.58
C LEU A 662 29.22 -3.96 -16.23
N SER A 663 29.69 -4.93 -15.44
CA SER A 663 30.30 -6.16 -15.95
C SER A 663 29.30 -6.97 -16.76
N THR A 664 28.06 -7.10 -16.28
CA THR A 664 26.99 -7.79 -17.00
C THR A 664 26.62 -7.03 -18.27
N PHE A 665 26.59 -5.69 -18.26
CA PHE A 665 26.34 -4.92 -19.48
C PHE A 665 27.45 -5.08 -20.51
N MET A 666 28.71 -5.18 -20.11
CA MET A 666 29.83 -5.31 -21.05
C MET A 666 29.95 -6.72 -21.64
N SER A 667 29.58 -7.77 -20.90
CA SER A 667 29.57 -9.16 -21.37
C SER A 667 28.27 -9.61 -22.04
N PHE A 668 27.19 -8.83 -21.89
CA PHE A 668 25.86 -9.18 -22.40
C PHE A 668 25.86 -9.48 -23.92
N GLU A 669 25.12 -10.50 -24.33
CA GLU A 669 24.89 -10.82 -25.74
C GLU A 669 23.39 -10.86 -26.05
N LEU A 670 22.98 -10.26 -27.18
CA LEU A 670 21.58 -10.33 -27.61
C LEU A 670 21.26 -11.74 -28.11
N SER A 671 20.32 -12.42 -27.44
CA SER A 671 19.75 -13.68 -27.89
C SER A 671 18.62 -13.49 -28.91
N ASP A 672 18.45 -14.49 -29.78
CA ASP A 672 17.40 -14.51 -30.81
C ASP A 672 16.00 -14.45 -30.19
N GLU A 673 15.79 -15.21 -29.11
CA GLU A 673 14.53 -15.26 -28.38
C GLU A 673 14.18 -13.90 -27.76
N CYS A 674 15.11 -13.30 -27.02
CA CYS A 674 14.85 -12.02 -26.38
C CYS A 674 14.57 -10.92 -27.40
N PHE A 675 15.35 -10.89 -28.49
CA PHE A 675 15.13 -9.93 -29.57
C PHE A 675 13.72 -10.04 -30.16
N ALA A 676 13.27 -11.26 -30.48
CA ALA A 676 11.96 -11.50 -31.04
C ALA A 676 10.84 -11.07 -30.09
N GLN A 677 10.95 -11.42 -28.80
CA GLN A 677 9.98 -11.06 -27.77
C GLN A 677 9.92 -9.54 -27.54
N SER A 678 11.08 -8.89 -27.39
CA SER A 678 11.20 -7.46 -27.15
C SER A 678 10.68 -6.65 -28.34
N LYS A 679 11.00 -7.08 -29.57
CA LYS A 679 10.49 -6.46 -30.80
C LYS A 679 8.97 -6.56 -30.91
N LYS A 680 8.39 -7.72 -30.60
CA LYS A 680 6.92 -7.91 -30.58
C LYS A 680 6.26 -7.02 -29.52
N ALA A 681 6.79 -7.02 -28.30
CA ALA A 681 6.27 -6.21 -27.19
C ALA A 681 6.34 -4.71 -27.50
N TRP A 682 7.47 -4.25 -28.04
CA TRP A 682 7.66 -2.85 -28.40
C TRP A 682 6.69 -2.40 -29.51
N LEU A 683 6.48 -3.21 -30.56
CA LEU A 683 5.53 -2.90 -31.64
C LEU A 683 4.08 -2.84 -31.12
N LYS A 684 3.71 -3.71 -30.18
CA LYS A 684 2.40 -3.66 -29.51
C LYS A 684 2.26 -2.36 -28.69
N ASN A 685 3.27 -2.04 -27.89
CA ASN A 685 3.26 -0.89 -26.99
C ASN A 685 3.30 0.45 -27.74
N LEU A 686 3.98 0.51 -28.90
CA LEU A 686 4.05 1.71 -29.72
C LEU A 686 2.63 2.19 -30.10
N LYS A 687 1.77 1.28 -30.56
CA LYS A 687 0.38 1.57 -30.96
C LYS A 687 -0.49 2.07 -29.80
N VAL A 688 -0.25 1.59 -28.58
CA VAL A 688 -0.99 2.01 -27.38
C VAL A 688 -0.49 3.36 -26.87
N SER A 689 0.83 3.55 -26.83
CA SER A 689 1.46 4.78 -26.33
C SER A 689 1.02 6.03 -27.11
N GLU A 690 0.75 5.86 -28.40
CA GLU A 690 0.24 6.82 -29.36
C GLU A 690 -1.15 7.39 -29.03
N ARG A 691 -1.92 6.75 -28.14
CA ARG A 691 -3.28 7.17 -27.75
C ARG A 691 -3.29 8.12 -26.56
N THR A 692 -2.15 8.32 -25.92
CA THR A 692 -2.04 9.20 -24.75
C THR A 692 -1.65 10.63 -25.17
N SER A 693 -2.17 11.63 -24.46
CA SER A 693 -1.81 13.03 -24.70
C SER A 693 -0.34 13.33 -24.38
N SER A 694 0.24 12.64 -23.40
CA SER A 694 1.66 12.78 -23.01
C SER A 694 2.61 12.42 -24.14
N SER A 695 2.33 11.34 -24.88
CA SER A 695 3.11 10.96 -26.06
C SER A 695 3.04 12.01 -27.17
N VAL A 696 1.87 12.60 -27.40
CA VAL A 696 1.69 13.68 -28.39
C VAL A 696 2.49 14.93 -28.00
N HIS A 697 2.43 15.33 -26.73
CA HIS A 697 3.24 16.45 -26.22
C HIS A 697 4.74 16.18 -26.37
N THR A 698 5.19 14.96 -26.05
CA THR A 698 6.60 14.56 -26.19
C THR A 698 7.06 14.59 -27.64
N PHE A 699 6.21 14.14 -28.57
CA PHE A 699 6.49 14.18 -30.01
C PHE A 699 6.58 15.62 -30.55
N ILE A 700 5.61 16.48 -30.21
CA ILE A 700 5.62 17.90 -30.62
C ILE A 700 6.86 18.60 -30.05
N ARG A 701 7.16 18.36 -28.77
CA ARG A 701 8.36 18.86 -28.09
C ARG A 701 9.63 18.43 -28.82
N GLY A 702 9.77 17.14 -29.13
CA GLY A 702 10.91 16.61 -29.88
C GLY A 702 11.11 17.33 -31.20
N ARG A 703 10.02 17.52 -31.97
CA ARG A 703 10.06 18.08 -33.32
C ARG A 703 10.35 19.59 -33.36
N LEU A 704 9.83 20.34 -32.41
CA LEU A 704 9.98 21.80 -32.38
C LEU A 704 11.31 22.27 -31.81
N ILE A 705 11.91 21.47 -30.93
CA ILE A 705 13.00 21.93 -30.06
C ILE A 705 14.35 21.37 -30.49
N TYR A 706 14.38 20.13 -30.96
CA TYR A 706 15.61 19.37 -31.05
C TYR A 706 15.93 18.94 -32.48
N GLU A 707 17.17 19.16 -32.90
CA GLU A 707 17.65 18.74 -34.21
C GLU A 707 17.78 17.22 -34.29
N GLY A 708 17.20 16.62 -35.33
CA GLY A 708 17.32 15.18 -35.59
C GLY A 708 16.52 14.27 -34.64
N LEU A 709 15.89 14.84 -33.60
CA LEU A 709 14.88 14.15 -32.81
C LEU A 709 13.51 14.36 -33.44
N SER A 710 12.82 13.25 -33.73
CA SER A 710 11.39 13.19 -34.07
C SER A 710 11.10 12.90 -35.54
N ARG A 711 10.81 11.62 -35.77
CA ARG A 711 10.02 11.07 -36.86
C ARG A 711 8.68 10.54 -36.32
N ARG A 712 7.66 10.41 -37.19
CA ARG A 712 6.35 9.82 -36.82
C ARG A 712 6.51 8.41 -36.22
N TRP A 713 5.54 7.96 -35.43
CA TRP A 713 5.52 6.56 -34.98
C TRP A 713 5.58 5.57 -36.13
N ARG A 714 4.93 5.84 -37.28
CA ARG A 714 4.99 4.95 -38.46
C ARG A 714 6.42 4.79 -38.96
N GLU A 715 7.25 5.80 -38.82
CA GLU A 715 8.66 5.72 -39.18
C GLU A 715 9.46 4.95 -38.13
N ARG A 716 9.17 5.12 -36.84
CA ARG A 716 9.77 4.30 -35.76
C ARG A 716 9.33 2.83 -35.87
N GLU A 717 8.07 2.59 -36.22
CA GLU A 717 7.51 1.26 -36.54
C GLU A 717 8.23 0.69 -37.76
N SER A 718 8.32 1.45 -38.85
CA SER A 718 9.03 1.03 -40.07
C SER A 718 10.51 0.77 -39.82
N ALA A 719 11.15 1.52 -38.92
CA ALA A 719 12.52 1.29 -38.50
C ALA A 719 12.63 0.02 -37.64
N MET A 720 11.72 -0.18 -36.70
CA MET A 720 11.68 -1.37 -35.85
C MET A 720 11.43 -2.64 -36.67
N VAL A 721 10.48 -2.60 -37.60
CA VAL A 721 10.18 -3.71 -38.52
C VAL A 721 11.43 -4.09 -39.32
N ARG A 722 12.18 -3.11 -39.83
CA ARG A 722 13.41 -3.32 -40.60
C ARG A 722 14.63 -3.71 -39.77
N CYS A 723 14.67 -3.36 -38.48
CA CYS A 723 15.77 -3.70 -37.58
C CYS A 723 15.91 -5.22 -37.47
N THR A 724 17.07 -5.75 -37.88
CA THR A 724 17.41 -7.16 -37.75
C THR A 724 18.23 -7.41 -36.47
N LEU A 725 18.30 -8.66 -36.04
CA LEU A 725 19.14 -9.04 -34.91
C LEU A 725 20.62 -8.74 -35.16
N LYS A 726 21.08 -8.92 -36.41
CA LYS A 726 22.44 -8.58 -36.83
C LYS A 726 22.70 -7.09 -36.62
N ASP A 727 21.79 -6.22 -37.08
CA ASP A 727 21.94 -4.77 -36.91
C ASP A 727 22.03 -4.39 -35.42
N ALA A 728 21.23 -5.01 -34.56
CA ALA A 728 21.25 -4.75 -33.13
C ALA A 728 22.55 -5.25 -32.45
N ARG A 729 23.08 -6.41 -32.87
CA ARG A 729 24.38 -6.93 -32.38
C ARG A 729 25.55 -6.06 -32.84
N ASP A 730 25.57 -5.68 -34.11
CA ASP A 730 26.59 -4.80 -34.69
C ASP A 730 26.56 -3.42 -34.00
N LEU A 731 25.36 -2.90 -33.72
CA LEU A 731 25.17 -1.67 -32.95
C LEU A 731 25.71 -1.80 -31.51
N LEU A 732 25.37 -2.86 -30.79
CA LEU A 732 25.85 -3.09 -29.42
C LEU A 732 27.38 -3.15 -29.39
N LYS A 733 28.00 -3.87 -30.34
CA LYS A 733 29.45 -3.93 -30.49
C LYS A 733 30.02 -2.54 -30.75
N ASN A 734 29.47 -1.80 -31.70
CA ASN A 734 29.92 -0.45 -32.04
C ASN A 734 29.82 0.52 -30.85
N ILE A 735 28.74 0.44 -30.08
CA ILE A 735 28.56 1.22 -28.84
C ILE A 735 29.70 0.93 -27.88
N ARG A 736 29.96 -0.35 -27.55
CA ARG A 736 30.98 -0.76 -26.56
C ARG A 736 32.39 -0.31 -26.93
N HIS A 737 32.72 -0.28 -28.22
CA HIS A 737 34.03 0.20 -28.70
C HIS A 737 34.15 1.73 -28.66
N ASN A 738 33.05 2.47 -28.48
CA ASN A 738 33.00 3.93 -28.54
C ASN A 738 32.34 4.54 -27.28
N LEU A 739 32.77 4.09 -26.10
CA LEU A 739 32.33 4.59 -24.80
C LEU A 739 33.40 5.48 -24.15
N ALA A 740 32.95 6.61 -23.61
CA ALA A 740 33.63 7.34 -22.55
C ALA A 740 32.75 7.28 -21.29
N ALA A 741 33.26 7.59 -20.10
CA ALA A 741 32.44 7.53 -18.89
C ALA A 741 32.59 8.73 -17.96
N GLU A 742 31.47 9.22 -17.46
CA GLU A 742 31.41 10.18 -16.36
C GLU A 742 30.74 9.52 -15.17
N VAL A 743 31.40 9.53 -14.03
CA VAL A 743 30.95 8.88 -12.79
C VAL A 743 30.64 9.98 -11.79
N TYR A 744 29.46 9.93 -11.18
CA TYR A 744 29.09 10.78 -10.06
C TYR A 744 28.70 9.92 -8.85
N VAL A 745 29.45 10.05 -7.76
CA VAL A 745 29.22 9.28 -6.53
C VAL A 745 28.90 10.25 -5.40
N TYR A 746 27.78 10.02 -4.70
CA TYR A 746 27.38 10.88 -3.60
C TYR A 746 26.63 10.17 -2.47
N GLY A 747 26.71 10.72 -1.26
CA GLY A 747 26.05 10.21 -0.04
C GLY A 747 27.02 9.93 1.11
N ASN A 748 26.67 9.01 2.01
CA ASN A 748 27.57 8.48 3.05
C ASN A 748 28.64 7.55 2.45
N ILE A 749 29.60 8.11 1.72
CA ILE A 749 30.59 7.35 0.96
C ILE A 749 31.95 8.01 1.01
N LEU A 750 33.01 7.22 1.19
CA LEU A 750 34.39 7.71 1.26
C LEU A 750 35.01 7.85 -0.13
N HIS A 751 36.08 8.65 -0.24
CA HIS A 751 36.89 8.75 -1.46
C HIS A 751 37.25 7.38 -2.05
N GLY A 752 37.75 6.46 -1.21
CA GLY A 752 38.17 5.12 -1.65
C GLY A 752 37.09 4.36 -2.39
N ASP A 753 35.83 4.49 -1.96
CA ASP A 753 34.69 3.79 -2.56
C ASP A 753 34.27 4.42 -3.89
N ALA A 754 34.34 5.74 -3.99
CA ALA A 754 34.13 6.46 -5.24
C ALA A 754 35.19 6.04 -6.29
N TYR A 755 36.45 5.91 -5.89
CA TYR A 755 37.51 5.37 -6.74
C TYR A 755 37.26 3.90 -7.14
N ARG A 756 36.69 3.05 -6.26
CA ARG A 756 36.33 1.67 -6.61
C ARG A 756 35.31 1.61 -7.75
N VAL A 757 34.29 2.47 -7.74
CA VAL A 757 33.30 2.60 -8.84
C VAL A 757 33.97 3.06 -10.13
N LEU A 758 34.82 4.08 -10.06
CA LEU A 758 35.55 4.59 -11.23
C LEU A 758 36.47 3.52 -11.82
N ASN A 759 37.28 2.85 -10.99
CA ASN A 759 38.25 1.86 -11.43
C ASN A 759 37.56 0.66 -12.08
N SER A 760 36.45 0.19 -11.52
CA SER A 760 35.62 -0.85 -12.15
C SER A 760 35.12 -0.41 -13.53
N THR A 761 34.75 0.87 -13.69
CA THR A 761 34.34 1.42 -14.99
C THR A 761 35.52 1.46 -15.98
N LYS A 762 36.71 1.88 -15.53
CA LYS A 762 37.93 1.93 -16.36
C LYS A 762 38.36 0.54 -16.84
N GLU A 763 38.33 -0.47 -15.97
CA GLU A 763 38.67 -1.86 -16.29
C GLU A 763 37.74 -2.47 -17.34
N LEU A 764 36.49 -2.02 -17.39
CA LEU A 764 35.48 -2.52 -18.30
C LEU A 764 35.43 -1.77 -19.64
N VAL A 765 35.87 -0.50 -19.68
CA VAL A 765 35.89 0.36 -20.88
C VAL A 765 37.33 0.53 -21.41
N THR A 766 38.00 -0.59 -21.69
CA THR A 766 39.43 -0.62 -22.06
C THR A 766 39.70 -0.34 -23.54
N GLU A 767 38.84 -0.84 -24.44
CA GLU A 767 39.07 -0.80 -25.89
C GLU A 767 38.69 0.55 -26.55
N SER A 768 38.02 1.46 -25.83
CA SER A 768 37.50 2.68 -26.43
C SER A 768 38.51 3.83 -26.52
N GLN A 769 38.49 4.53 -27.66
CA GLN A 769 39.26 5.76 -27.91
C GLN A 769 38.41 7.04 -27.84
N THR A 770 37.15 6.94 -27.42
CA THR A 770 36.25 8.11 -27.37
C THR A 770 36.61 9.02 -26.20
N ARG A 771 36.77 10.33 -26.46
CA ARG A 771 36.98 11.34 -25.40
C ARG A 771 35.65 11.96 -24.99
N LEU A 772 35.51 12.32 -23.72
CA LEU A 772 34.31 12.98 -23.18
C LEU A 772 34.05 14.33 -23.89
N ASP A 773 35.11 15.08 -24.18
CA ASP A 773 35.00 16.39 -24.83
C ASP A 773 34.58 16.29 -26.31
N ASP A 774 34.71 15.11 -26.93
CA ASP A 774 34.24 14.83 -28.29
C ASP A 774 32.75 14.42 -28.33
N ILE A 775 32.13 14.20 -27.16
CA ILE A 775 30.70 13.87 -27.06
C ILE A 775 29.90 15.15 -27.30
N LYS A 776 29.31 15.27 -28.50
CA LYS A 776 28.54 16.48 -28.84
C LYS A 776 27.27 16.57 -27.97
N THR A 777 26.81 17.76 -27.63
CA THR A 777 25.45 17.89 -27.10
C THR A 777 24.43 17.66 -28.21
N LEU A 778 23.17 17.44 -27.84
CA LEU A 778 22.11 17.40 -28.83
C LEU A 778 21.89 18.81 -29.40
N GLY A 779 21.64 18.91 -30.71
CA GLY A 779 21.35 20.21 -31.34
C GLY A 779 19.99 20.72 -30.89
N GLU A 780 19.91 22.00 -30.53
CA GLU A 780 18.66 22.68 -30.20
C GLU A 780 18.38 23.74 -31.27
N HIS A 781 17.14 23.77 -31.77
CA HIS A 781 16.68 24.85 -32.62
C HIS A 781 16.66 26.15 -31.82
N SER A 782 17.35 27.18 -32.29
CA SER A 782 17.21 28.54 -31.75
C SER A 782 15.95 29.17 -32.35
N LEU A 783 15.07 29.71 -31.50
CA LEU A 783 13.90 30.45 -31.99
C LEU A 783 14.28 31.91 -32.24
N GLU A 784 13.84 32.45 -33.38
CA GLU A 784 14.04 33.86 -33.69
C GLU A 784 13.05 34.74 -32.93
N ARG A 785 13.56 35.85 -32.37
CA ARG A 785 12.74 36.75 -31.56
C ARG A 785 11.62 37.37 -32.41
N GLY A 786 10.39 37.26 -31.91
CA GLY A 786 9.21 37.84 -32.56
C GLY A 786 8.60 36.97 -33.66
N ILE A 787 9.16 35.79 -33.94
CA ILE A 787 8.60 34.83 -34.90
C ILE A 787 7.78 33.77 -34.17
N VAL A 788 6.59 33.48 -34.68
CA VAL A 788 5.71 32.41 -34.18
C VAL A 788 5.72 31.26 -35.16
N TYR A 789 6.32 30.14 -34.74
CA TYR A 789 6.28 28.90 -35.50
C TYR A 789 5.03 28.10 -35.12
N ARG A 790 4.28 27.66 -36.12
CA ARG A 790 3.08 26.83 -35.92
C ARG A 790 3.28 25.49 -36.58
N PHE A 791 3.20 24.43 -35.79
CA PHE A 791 3.23 23.05 -36.25
C PHE A 791 1.88 22.39 -36.01
N ARG A 792 1.36 21.70 -37.02
CA ARG A 792 0.07 21.02 -36.95
C ARG A 792 0.20 19.61 -37.49
N GLU A 793 -0.33 18.66 -36.74
CA GLU A 793 -0.37 17.27 -37.13
C GLU A 793 -1.72 16.62 -36.77
N HIS A 794 -2.09 15.58 -37.52
CA HIS A 794 -3.32 14.81 -37.29
C HIS A 794 -2.95 13.35 -37.01
N PHE A 795 -3.50 12.81 -35.91
CA PHE A 795 -3.34 11.43 -35.48
C PHE A 795 -4.70 10.73 -35.60
N GLU A 796 -4.81 9.74 -36.49
CA GLU A 796 -6.06 9.02 -36.77
C GLU A 796 -6.59 8.27 -35.53
N GLU A 797 -5.68 7.71 -34.72
CA GLU A 797 -6.03 6.92 -33.52
C GLU A 797 -6.32 7.77 -32.26
N GLN A 798 -6.19 9.09 -32.34
CA GLN A 798 -6.41 9.98 -31.20
C GLN A 798 -7.89 10.32 -31.01
N THR A 799 -8.36 10.17 -29.77
CA THR A 799 -9.72 10.55 -29.35
C THR A 799 -9.78 11.97 -28.78
N LEU A 800 -8.63 12.59 -28.53
CA LEU A 800 -8.48 13.91 -27.92
C LEU A 800 -7.71 14.88 -28.85
N ASN A 801 -7.98 16.17 -28.72
CA ASN A 801 -7.17 17.24 -29.29
C ASN A 801 -6.15 17.68 -28.24
N SER A 802 -4.89 17.91 -28.64
CA SER A 802 -3.82 18.38 -27.75
C SER A 802 -3.15 19.62 -28.31
N VAL A 803 -2.80 20.56 -27.43
CA VAL A 803 -2.08 21.80 -27.76
C VAL A 803 -0.85 21.89 -26.87
N TYR A 804 0.27 22.27 -27.49
CA TYR A 804 1.56 22.51 -26.85
C TYR A 804 2.06 23.88 -27.32
N VAL A 805 2.27 24.80 -26.39
CA VAL A 805 2.82 26.14 -26.66
C VAL A 805 4.08 26.33 -25.83
N TYR A 806 5.16 26.75 -26.49
CA TYR A 806 6.41 27.07 -25.82
C TYR A 806 6.86 28.48 -26.19
N TYR A 807 7.22 29.26 -25.19
CA TYR A 807 7.79 30.59 -25.32
C TYR A 807 9.24 30.53 -24.85
N GLU A 808 10.20 30.69 -25.76
CA GLU A 808 11.61 30.85 -25.39
C GLU A 808 11.81 32.20 -24.73
N ILE A 809 12.43 32.22 -23.55
CA ILE A 809 12.65 33.46 -22.79
C ILE A 809 14.11 33.86 -22.84
N GLY A 810 15.02 32.94 -22.52
CA GLY A 810 16.42 33.30 -22.32
C GLY A 810 17.38 32.13 -22.47
N ARG A 811 18.68 32.46 -22.39
CA ARG A 811 19.76 31.48 -22.31
C ARG A 811 19.93 31.02 -20.88
N ARG A 812 20.15 29.72 -20.70
CA ARG A 812 20.26 29.07 -19.38
C ARG A 812 21.41 29.60 -18.51
N GLU A 813 22.46 30.12 -19.14
CA GLU A 813 23.63 30.72 -18.48
C GLU A 813 23.29 32.01 -17.69
N ARG A 814 22.15 32.65 -17.99
CA ARG A 814 21.71 33.87 -17.29
C ARG A 814 20.83 33.50 -16.11
N THR A 815 21.44 33.33 -14.94
CA THR A 815 20.75 32.96 -13.69
C THR A 815 19.53 33.83 -13.40
N ARG A 816 19.62 35.14 -13.64
CA ARG A 816 18.50 36.09 -13.44
C ARG A 816 17.26 35.70 -14.27
N ASP A 817 17.44 35.43 -15.55
CA ASP A 817 16.32 35.11 -16.46
C ASP A 817 15.67 33.78 -16.06
N LEU A 818 16.48 32.81 -15.62
CA LEU A 818 16.04 31.50 -15.14
C LEU A 818 15.17 31.63 -13.88
N VAL A 819 15.64 32.39 -12.88
CA VAL A 819 14.90 32.61 -11.62
C VAL A 819 13.61 33.40 -11.87
N LEU A 820 13.65 34.47 -12.68
CA LEU A 820 12.46 35.25 -13.01
C LEU A 820 11.41 34.41 -13.74
N THR A 821 11.84 33.49 -14.60
CA THR A 821 10.93 32.58 -15.29
C THR A 821 10.29 31.57 -14.35
N ASP A 822 11.07 31.01 -13.40
CA ASP A 822 10.51 30.13 -12.37
C ASP A 822 9.46 30.84 -11.52
N LEU A 823 9.80 32.04 -11.01
CA LEU A 823 8.88 32.82 -10.18
C LEU A 823 7.59 33.16 -10.94
N PHE A 824 7.73 33.59 -12.20
CA PHE A 824 6.58 33.89 -13.06
C PHE A 824 5.69 32.66 -13.29
N VAL A 825 6.28 31.51 -13.62
CA VAL A 825 5.53 30.27 -13.82
C VAL A 825 4.84 29.83 -12.53
N HIS A 826 5.54 29.89 -11.40
CA HIS A 826 4.99 29.50 -10.10
C HIS A 826 3.78 30.35 -9.73
N ALA A 827 3.88 31.68 -9.90
CA ALA A 827 2.80 32.61 -9.62
C ALA A 827 1.53 32.36 -10.46
N ILE A 828 1.66 31.94 -11.72
CA ILE A 828 0.50 31.72 -12.59
C ILE A 828 0.01 30.28 -12.64
N ALA A 829 0.76 29.30 -12.12
CA ALA A 829 0.48 27.88 -12.36
C ALA A 829 -0.91 27.45 -11.85
N ALA A 830 -1.24 27.79 -10.59
CA ALA A 830 -2.52 27.45 -9.98
C ALA A 830 -3.70 28.10 -10.71
N GLU A 831 -3.59 29.41 -10.97
CA GLU A 831 -4.66 30.17 -11.63
C GLU A 831 -4.86 29.72 -13.08
N THR A 832 -3.77 29.44 -13.81
CA THR A 832 -3.86 28.92 -15.18
C THR A 832 -4.56 27.56 -15.20
N SER A 833 -4.26 26.69 -14.23
CA SER A 833 -4.94 25.41 -14.10
C SER A 833 -6.41 25.58 -13.75
N ASN A 834 -6.78 26.48 -12.83
CA ASN A 834 -8.18 26.77 -12.48
C ASN A 834 -8.97 27.31 -13.67
N VAL A 835 -8.43 28.31 -14.38
CA VAL A 835 -9.09 28.90 -15.55
C VAL A 835 -9.27 27.86 -16.66
N LEU A 836 -8.23 27.13 -17.01
CA LEU A 836 -8.29 26.21 -18.14
C LEU A 836 -9.05 24.91 -17.82
N ARG A 837 -8.99 24.42 -16.57
CA ARG A 837 -9.65 23.17 -16.13
C ARG A 837 -11.07 23.41 -15.65
N ASP A 838 -11.27 24.37 -14.76
CA ASP A 838 -12.52 24.49 -13.99
C ASP A 838 -13.48 25.52 -14.62
N ALA A 839 -12.96 26.66 -15.09
CA ALA A 839 -13.80 27.69 -15.75
C ALA A 839 -14.07 27.38 -17.24
N GLN A 840 -13.06 26.99 -18.00
CA GLN A 840 -13.17 26.71 -19.44
C GLN A 840 -13.46 25.22 -19.75
N GLN A 841 -13.39 24.34 -18.73
CA GLN A 841 -13.66 22.90 -18.86
C GLN A 841 -12.93 22.22 -20.03
N LEU A 842 -11.69 22.66 -20.32
CA LEU A 842 -10.96 22.17 -21.50
C LEU A 842 -10.54 20.71 -21.34
N GLY A 843 -10.35 20.22 -20.12
CA GLY A 843 -10.09 18.81 -19.83
C GLY A 843 -9.24 18.60 -18.57
N TYR A 844 -9.03 17.34 -18.21
CA TYR A 844 -8.33 16.95 -16.98
C TYR A 844 -6.82 17.26 -16.98
N SER A 845 -6.18 17.31 -18.16
CA SER A 845 -4.74 17.51 -18.31
C SER A 845 -4.42 18.90 -18.87
N VAL A 846 -4.30 19.89 -17.98
CA VAL A 846 -3.92 21.26 -18.33
C VAL A 846 -2.94 21.86 -17.32
N GLY A 847 -1.93 22.60 -17.80
CA GLY A 847 -1.02 23.34 -16.91
C GLY A 847 0.07 24.13 -17.63
N VAL A 848 0.78 24.94 -16.83
CA VAL A 848 1.95 25.73 -17.23
C VAL A 848 3.17 25.28 -16.43
N GLN A 849 4.32 25.20 -17.09
CA GLN A 849 5.57 24.77 -16.47
C GLN A 849 6.77 25.53 -17.03
N HIS A 850 7.83 25.68 -16.23
CA HIS A 850 9.12 26.16 -16.69
C HIS A 850 9.85 25.01 -17.36
N GLU A 851 10.12 25.15 -18.65
CA GLU A 851 10.85 24.17 -19.44
C GLU A 851 12.30 24.63 -19.60
N ARG A 852 13.22 23.88 -19.00
CA ARG A 852 14.67 24.13 -19.06
C ARG A 852 15.33 23.18 -20.06
N ARG A 853 16.13 23.72 -20.97
CA ARG A 853 16.85 22.96 -22.02
C ARG A 853 18.36 23.02 -21.79
N SER A 854 19.17 22.47 -22.69
CA SER A 854 20.63 22.50 -22.55
C SER A 854 21.18 23.92 -22.73
N LYS A 855 20.64 24.70 -23.68
CA LYS A 855 21.11 26.08 -23.95
C LYS A 855 20.10 27.15 -23.55
N THR A 856 18.81 26.89 -23.75
CA THR A 856 17.74 27.89 -23.51
C THR A 856 16.75 27.44 -22.44
N HIS A 857 15.88 28.34 -22.01
CA HIS A 857 14.76 28.03 -21.13
C HIS A 857 13.55 28.91 -21.47
N GLY A 858 12.38 28.51 -21.00
CA GLY A 858 11.15 29.18 -21.37
C GLY A 858 9.90 28.66 -20.68
N LYS A 859 8.76 29.30 -20.98
CA LYS A 859 7.45 28.89 -20.47
C LYS A 859 6.80 27.90 -21.42
N ARG A 860 6.30 26.79 -20.88
CA ARG A 860 5.45 25.83 -21.58
C ARG A 860 4.03 25.89 -21.06
N ALA A 861 3.05 25.92 -21.96
CA ALA A 861 1.65 25.66 -21.66
C ALA A 861 1.15 24.47 -22.48
N SER A 862 0.38 23.56 -21.87
CA SER A 862 -0.20 22.41 -22.56
C SER A 862 -1.61 22.10 -22.10
N ALA A 863 -2.48 21.73 -23.02
CA ALA A 863 -3.87 21.36 -22.73
C ALA A 863 -4.34 20.20 -23.62
N THR A 864 -5.20 19.34 -23.08
CA THR A 864 -5.83 18.24 -23.80
C THR A 864 -7.34 18.29 -23.62
N ALA A 865 -8.09 18.25 -24.73
CA ALA A 865 -9.55 18.36 -24.75
C ALA A 865 -10.25 17.27 -25.57
N SER A 866 -11.50 16.97 -25.20
CA SER A 866 -12.34 16.03 -25.97
C SER A 866 -12.68 16.58 -27.36
N LYS A 867 -12.97 15.70 -28.33
CA LYS A 867 -13.36 16.08 -29.70
C LYS A 867 -14.55 17.04 -29.81
N LYS A 868 -15.39 17.16 -28.77
CA LYS A 868 -16.52 18.12 -28.72
C LYS A 868 -16.05 19.57 -28.69
N ASN A 869 -14.90 19.86 -28.09
CA ASN A 869 -14.27 21.18 -28.17
C ASN A 869 -13.40 21.22 -29.44
N SER A 870 -13.85 21.98 -30.44
CA SER A 870 -13.19 22.03 -31.74
C SER A 870 -11.78 22.61 -31.64
N ARG A 871 -10.90 22.17 -32.56
CA ARG A 871 -9.49 22.60 -32.63
C ARG A 871 -9.33 24.12 -32.79
N SER A 872 -10.31 24.79 -33.39
CA SER A 872 -10.35 26.25 -33.57
C SER A 872 -10.65 27.01 -32.27
N HIS A 873 -11.11 26.32 -31.22
CA HIS A 873 -11.37 26.91 -29.91
C HIS A 873 -10.19 26.72 -28.94
N LEU A 874 -9.51 25.56 -28.99
CA LEU A 874 -8.52 25.19 -27.97
C LEU A 874 -7.24 26.05 -27.99
N LEU A 875 -6.63 26.30 -29.15
CA LEU A 875 -5.39 27.08 -29.24
C LEU A 875 -5.61 28.57 -28.88
N PRO A 876 -6.63 29.27 -29.42
CA PRO A 876 -6.88 30.65 -29.02
C PRO A 876 -7.23 30.81 -27.54
N VAL A 877 -7.91 29.84 -26.91
CA VAL A 877 -8.22 29.89 -25.47
C VAL A 877 -6.95 29.72 -24.64
N VAL A 878 -6.07 28.76 -24.99
CA VAL A 878 -4.77 28.60 -24.30
C VAL A 878 -3.89 29.83 -24.50
N GLU A 879 -3.80 30.38 -25.72
CA GLU A 879 -3.03 31.60 -25.99
C GLU A 879 -3.62 32.80 -25.22
N ARG A 880 -4.92 33.07 -25.36
CA ARG A 880 -5.61 34.18 -24.68
C ARG A 880 -5.44 34.08 -23.17
N ASP A 881 -5.84 32.96 -22.58
CA ASP A 881 -5.93 32.83 -21.13
C ASP A 881 -4.55 32.70 -20.47
N CYS A 882 -3.53 32.18 -21.16
CA CYS A 882 -2.16 32.22 -20.65
C CYS A 882 -1.49 33.60 -20.80
N HIS A 883 -2.06 34.52 -21.57
CA HIS A 883 -1.59 35.90 -21.76
C HIS A 883 -2.41 36.91 -20.94
N SER A 884 -3.64 36.58 -20.54
CA SER A 884 -4.60 37.50 -19.91
C SER A 884 -4.88 37.21 -18.43
N ILE A 885 -4.08 36.37 -17.75
CA ILE A 885 -4.25 36.13 -16.30
C ILE A 885 -3.95 37.44 -15.57
N PRO A 886 -4.94 38.06 -14.90
CA PRO A 886 -4.68 39.22 -14.07
C PRO A 886 -3.88 38.74 -12.86
N LEU A 887 -2.61 39.09 -12.80
CA LEU A 887 -1.80 38.94 -11.59
C LEU A 887 -2.32 39.96 -10.58
N GLY A 888 -3.26 39.57 -9.72
CA GLY A 888 -3.69 40.38 -8.58
C GLY A 888 -2.54 40.56 -7.57
N ASP A 889 -2.54 41.71 -6.88
CA ASP A 889 -1.51 42.07 -5.88
C ASP A 889 -1.32 41.02 -4.76
N GLU A 890 -2.35 40.22 -4.45
CA GLU A 890 -2.28 39.15 -3.45
C GLU A 890 -1.42 37.95 -3.89
N ILE A 891 -1.46 37.58 -5.17
CA ILE A 891 -0.66 36.45 -5.71
C ILE A 891 0.83 36.81 -5.69
N PHE A 892 1.15 38.07 -5.98
CA PHE A 892 2.51 38.58 -5.93
C PHE A 892 3.06 38.60 -4.50
N ARG A 893 2.22 38.90 -3.49
CA ARG A 893 2.60 38.84 -2.08
C ARG A 893 2.78 37.41 -1.57
N SER A 894 1.91 36.48 -1.97
CA SER A 894 2.00 35.06 -1.61
C SER A 894 3.19 34.34 -2.25
N ALA A 895 3.68 34.79 -3.41
CA ALA A 895 4.86 34.20 -4.06
C ALA A 895 6.19 34.79 -3.54
N LEU A 896 6.14 35.92 -2.83
CA LEU A 896 7.31 36.58 -2.22
C LEU A 896 7.51 36.22 -0.74
N SER A 897 6.48 35.69 -0.06
CA SER A 897 6.56 35.10 1.27
C SER A 897 6.99 33.64 1.21
#